data_AF-A0A1G2BGP3-F1
#
_entry.id   AF-A0A1G2BGP3-F1
#
_cell.length_a   1.000
_cell.length_b   1.000
_cell.length_c   1.000
_cell.angle_alpha   90.00
_cell.angle_beta   90.00
_cell.angle_gamma   90.00
#
_symmetry.space_group_name_H-M   'P 1'
#
loop_
_entity.id
_entity.type
_entity.pdbx_description
1 polymer ?
#
loop_
_entity_poly.entity_id
_entity_poly.type
_entity_poly.pdbx_seq_one_letter_code
_entity_poly.pdbx_strand_id
1 'polypeptide(L)'
;MRSKNFVFLKTVFLSLVLVCVFPKSVQAETSIYTPEFTAEASGDYLSSSFASGDINGDGYSDILIGAPYHNGFAGIVYLIYGGSSLLSSTTLSSAGVVKFSGEADSGAGVSIATGNFNGDEYDDILIGATGYNNDTGRVYLIYGQSDDLVSDNLANKIYFTGINENDITGVMVASGNIDGDPYDDILISESSMGSGYVGNGSVFLIYGHALDFVSIPLNDSSVYRFTGESPASNTGISLATGDVDGDTYDDIVIGASEINKVYLLYGQPSDLSSHDLSADIQFSSGELESSFGFSLATGNINNDNYADIIIGCPNDGALEKGAVYLLYGQAIDLSSHDVGTSEDIKFYGLHNSEAIGLSVSVGDINADNYDDILIGKGAFENGYIFFIFGQSTPLTTTAVGIIDFDGLSFIDVASTFNKISTAGDVNGDGFSDVLVGNPGVNANTGIAYLAYIYVDIDHDGSLGGQYAVDCNDNDASISTNQTYYADLDGDALGNSNNTTAVCSYSVPGGYVANASDQNDNDYDNDGSETGTDCNDANVNISSNQTYYQDSDGDGLGNISVTQALCSLTAPAGYVANTSDQNDSDYDNDSINDNVDNCATISNANQLNTDSDSQGNSCDADDDNDNVNDVNDCASLDANISSNQTYYQDSDGDGLGNTSVTQALCSLTVPTGYVTDHSDTNDNDYDNDGSETGTDCNDADAAISSNQTYYADTDSDTLGDANNITTACSLTAPEGYVDNSNDTNDAIVNNGVEIAGDGVDNDFDGEVDEVNTIANNGLHPQYGGYDPADQDVYNAAVLSVASLENGQILVTYGDNSQYQYTVFEVSTTKTMKTLNYNSSGYLIALHPNGKKISLINIYSGEIYSTKTLSKDKKYKNNSLKIKTVRDQKVAIVTSKATDNKVRLSLVKIKIAENSFKKKSSVTLTNKKVKVDKTKIKTKEIILRDKNSKNLKTYKVTEKFELKEK
;
A
#
# COMPACT_ATOMS: atom_id res chain seq x y z
N MET A 1 -5.57 -27.96 61.71
CA MET A 1 -4.82 -29.13 62.26
C MET A 1 -4.10 -29.80 61.10
N ARG A 2 -2.87 -30.34 61.29
CA ARG A 2 -2.09 -31.27 60.40
C ARG A 2 -2.12 -31.01 58.88
N SER A 3 -1.06 -30.54 58.21
CA SER A 3 0.28 -31.12 57.96
C SER A 3 0.41 -32.12 56.79
N LYS A 4 1.06 -31.64 55.72
CA LYS A 4 2.26 -32.20 55.03
C LYS A 4 2.27 -33.62 54.40
N ASN A 5 2.50 -33.61 53.08
CA ASN A 5 3.49 -34.36 52.26
C ASN A 5 3.59 -35.91 52.32
N PHE A 6 3.46 -36.56 51.15
CA PHE A 6 4.31 -37.68 50.69
C PHE A 6 4.46 -37.66 49.14
N VAL A 7 5.08 -38.66 48.50
CA VAL A 7 6.20 -38.37 47.57
C VAL A 7 6.48 -39.44 46.47
N PHE A 8 6.74 -38.97 45.22
CA PHE A 8 7.36 -39.65 44.04
C PHE A 8 6.59 -40.88 43.43
N LEU A 9 6.61 -41.15 42.12
CA LEU A 9 7.77 -41.39 41.23
C LEU A 9 7.43 -41.30 39.71
N LYS A 10 8.44 -41.01 38.88
CA LYS A 10 8.39 -40.90 37.39
C LYS A 10 8.15 -42.22 36.64
N THR A 11 7.63 -42.12 35.41
CA THR A 11 8.19 -42.84 34.24
C THR A 11 8.43 -41.83 33.11
N VAL A 12 9.52 -42.00 32.37
CA VAL A 12 9.99 -41.11 31.30
C VAL A 12 9.73 -41.76 29.95
N PHE A 13 9.31 -40.98 28.96
CA PHE A 13 9.78 -41.22 27.59
C PHE A 13 10.38 -39.93 27.04
N LEU A 14 11.58 -40.07 26.49
CA LEU A 14 12.38 -39.03 25.90
C LEU A 14 12.10 -39.06 24.39
N SER A 15 11.72 -37.93 23.82
CA SER A 15 11.84 -37.69 22.38
C SER A 15 12.72 -36.47 22.19
N LEU A 16 13.66 -36.59 21.24
CA LEU A 16 14.72 -35.61 21.01
C LEU A 16 14.11 -34.28 20.59
N VAL A 17 14.50 -33.19 21.26
CA VAL A 17 14.33 -31.84 20.71
C VAL A 17 15.33 -31.72 19.57
N LEU A 18 14.87 -31.93 18.34
CA LEU A 18 15.53 -31.36 17.19
C LEU A 18 15.18 -29.87 17.21
N VAL A 19 16.16 -29.02 17.54
CA VAL A 19 16.02 -27.58 17.39
C VAL A 19 16.10 -27.29 15.90
N CYS A 20 14.97 -27.37 15.20
CA CYS A 20 14.77 -26.53 14.05
C CYS A 20 14.59 -25.11 14.59
N VAL A 21 15.41 -24.19 14.11
CA VAL A 21 15.19 -22.76 14.30
C VAL A 21 13.97 -22.42 13.46
N PHE A 22 12.81 -22.32 14.11
CA PHE A 22 11.70 -21.58 13.51
C PHE A 22 12.12 -20.10 13.48
N PRO A 23 11.86 -19.33 12.40
CA PRO A 23 11.64 -17.91 12.58
C PRO A 23 10.56 -17.72 13.65
N LYS A 24 10.63 -16.63 14.44
CA LYS A 24 9.62 -16.34 15.47
C LYS A 24 8.22 -16.54 14.86
N SER A 25 7.43 -17.43 15.45
CA SER A 25 6.00 -17.50 15.13
C SER A 25 5.39 -16.14 15.44
N VAL A 26 4.69 -15.56 14.46
CA VAL A 26 3.98 -14.28 14.60
C VAL A 26 3.07 -14.37 15.83
N GLN A 27 3.41 -13.60 16.87
CA GLN A 27 2.50 -13.31 17.97
C GLN A 27 2.18 -11.83 17.83
N ALA A 28 1.08 -11.51 17.15
CA ALA A 28 0.54 -10.17 17.19
C ALA A 28 0.13 -9.85 18.63
N GLU A 29 0.80 -8.89 19.29
CA GLU A 29 0.44 -8.41 20.63
C GLU A 29 -0.82 -7.52 20.57
N THR A 30 -1.95 -8.15 20.22
CA THR A 30 -3.25 -7.50 20.05
C THR A 30 -3.77 -6.91 21.36
N SER A 31 -3.86 -5.58 21.43
CA SER A 31 -4.49 -4.87 22.55
C SER A 31 -5.94 -4.50 22.22
N ILE A 32 -6.89 -5.37 22.57
CA ILE A 32 -8.29 -5.15 22.23
C ILE A 32 -8.95 -4.17 23.21
N TYR A 33 -9.42 -3.02 22.72
CA TYR A 33 -10.40 -2.20 23.44
C TYR A 33 -11.81 -2.70 23.10
N THR A 34 -12.63 -3.03 24.12
CA THR A 34 -13.95 -3.64 23.92
C THR A 34 -15.11 -2.83 24.50
N PRO A 35 -15.75 -1.96 23.69
CA PRO A 35 -17.04 -1.37 24.02
C PRO A 35 -18.11 -2.45 24.20
N GLU A 36 -18.79 -2.42 25.35
CA GLU A 36 -19.87 -3.36 25.69
C GLU A 36 -21.23 -2.70 25.42
N PHE A 37 -22.07 -3.35 24.61
CA PHE A 37 -23.44 -2.95 24.31
C PHE A 37 -24.44 -3.89 25.00
N THR A 38 -25.25 -3.32 25.89
CA THR A 38 -26.22 -4.07 26.71
C THR A 38 -27.67 -3.76 26.34
N ALA A 39 -28.52 -4.79 26.31
CA ALA A 39 -29.92 -4.69 25.94
C ALA A 39 -30.78 -3.92 26.97
N GLU A 40 -32.02 -3.60 26.61
CA GLU A 40 -32.94 -2.88 27.50
C GLU A 40 -33.60 -3.80 28.54
N ALA A 41 -33.90 -5.05 28.19
CA ALA A 41 -34.56 -6.00 29.07
C ALA A 41 -34.10 -7.47 28.90
N SER A 42 -34.39 -8.29 29.91
CA SER A 42 -34.16 -9.74 29.87
C SER A 42 -35.20 -10.42 28.98
N GLY A 43 -34.72 -11.28 28.09
CA GLY A 43 -35.51 -11.92 27.05
C GLY A 43 -35.47 -11.20 25.70
N ASP A 44 -34.69 -10.13 25.54
CA ASP A 44 -34.57 -9.38 24.27
C ASP A 44 -33.76 -10.13 23.18
N TYR A 45 -32.85 -11.03 23.58
CA TYR A 45 -31.87 -11.71 22.71
C TYR A 45 -31.10 -10.72 21.79
N LEU A 46 -30.56 -9.64 22.37
CA LEU A 46 -29.66 -8.73 21.66
C LEU A 46 -28.48 -9.50 21.04
N SER A 47 -28.02 -9.08 19.85
CA SER A 47 -26.98 -9.72 19.04
C SER A 47 -27.40 -11.04 18.38
N SER A 48 -28.70 -11.19 18.09
CA SER A 48 -29.17 -12.29 17.23
C SER A 48 -28.73 -12.11 15.77
N SER A 49 -28.54 -10.86 15.35
CA SER A 49 -28.05 -10.43 14.04
C SER A 49 -27.19 -9.16 14.18
N PHE A 50 -26.29 -8.96 13.23
CA PHE A 50 -25.45 -7.79 13.04
C PHE A 50 -25.48 -7.37 11.56
N ALA A 51 -25.17 -6.10 11.30
CA ALA A 51 -24.73 -5.60 9.99
C ALA A 51 -23.91 -4.32 10.22
N SER A 52 -23.17 -3.88 9.21
CA SER A 52 -22.42 -2.62 9.24
C SER A 52 -22.41 -1.95 7.86
N GLY A 53 -22.23 -0.62 7.84
CA GLY A 53 -22.18 0.19 6.63
C GLY A 53 -22.19 1.68 6.95
N ASP A 54 -21.85 2.55 6.02
CA ASP A 54 -21.83 4.00 6.20
C ASP A 54 -23.23 4.60 5.96
N ILE A 55 -24.08 4.53 7.00
CA ILE A 55 -25.50 4.91 6.91
C ILE A 55 -25.66 6.45 6.83
N ASN A 56 -24.66 7.21 7.27
CA ASN A 56 -24.68 8.67 7.31
C ASN A 56 -23.75 9.36 6.28
N GLY A 57 -22.91 8.61 5.57
CA GLY A 57 -21.95 9.08 4.58
C GLY A 57 -20.84 9.97 5.16
N ASP A 58 -20.38 9.67 6.38
CA ASP A 58 -19.30 10.40 7.05
C ASP A 58 -17.91 9.73 6.92
N GLY A 59 -17.86 8.55 6.29
CA GLY A 59 -16.64 7.78 6.01
C GLY A 59 -16.24 6.81 7.12
N TYR A 60 -17.10 6.59 8.12
CA TYR A 60 -16.92 5.61 9.18
C TYR A 60 -18.03 4.56 9.10
N SER A 61 -17.70 3.31 9.43
CA SER A 61 -18.69 2.23 9.41
C SER A 61 -19.60 2.32 10.64
N ASP A 62 -20.91 2.33 10.42
CA ASP A 62 -21.91 2.28 11.50
C ASP A 62 -22.29 0.85 11.86
N ILE A 63 -22.75 0.65 13.09
CA ILE A 63 -23.08 -0.68 13.63
C ILE A 63 -24.60 -0.83 13.80
N LEU A 64 -25.14 -1.93 13.28
CA LEU A 64 -26.52 -2.36 13.48
C LEU A 64 -26.58 -3.64 14.33
N ILE A 65 -27.41 -3.64 15.37
CA ILE A 65 -27.57 -4.79 16.29
C ILE A 65 -29.04 -5.17 16.46
N GLY A 66 -29.38 -6.42 16.15
CA GLY A 66 -30.74 -6.96 16.27
C GLY A 66 -31.06 -7.58 17.63
N ALA A 67 -32.28 -7.31 18.14
CA ALA A 67 -32.86 -7.91 19.34
C ALA A 67 -34.32 -8.33 19.08
N PRO A 68 -34.56 -9.45 18.37
CA PRO A 68 -35.87 -9.80 17.82
C PRO A 68 -36.95 -10.16 18.85
N TYR A 69 -36.56 -10.44 20.10
CA TYR A 69 -37.50 -10.75 21.19
C TYR A 69 -37.75 -9.54 22.11
N HIS A 70 -37.24 -8.36 21.76
CA HIS A 70 -37.52 -7.13 22.50
C HIS A 70 -39.03 -6.87 22.57
N ASN A 71 -39.50 -6.51 23.78
CA ASN A 71 -40.92 -6.36 24.12
C ASN A 71 -41.80 -7.57 23.73
N GLY A 72 -41.26 -8.79 23.80
CA GLY A 72 -41.98 -10.05 23.59
C GLY A 72 -41.50 -10.77 22.34
N PHE A 73 -42.17 -10.51 21.21
CA PHE A 73 -41.64 -10.83 19.88
C PHE A 73 -41.90 -9.66 18.93
N ALA A 74 -41.90 -8.42 19.44
CA ALA A 74 -42.05 -7.25 18.58
C ALA A 74 -40.74 -7.00 17.81
N GLY A 75 -39.61 -7.11 18.51
CA GLY A 75 -38.28 -6.93 17.95
C GLY A 75 -37.87 -5.47 17.81
N ILE A 76 -36.56 -5.25 17.73
CA ILE A 76 -35.94 -3.94 17.59
C ILE A 76 -34.56 -4.09 16.96
N VAL A 77 -34.15 -3.10 16.18
CA VAL A 77 -32.77 -2.92 15.73
C VAL A 77 -32.25 -1.61 16.29
N TYR A 78 -31.01 -1.63 16.77
CA TYR A 78 -30.27 -0.46 17.24
C TYR A 78 -29.24 -0.07 16.19
N LEU A 79 -29.15 1.22 15.87
CA LEU A 79 -28.08 1.80 15.03
C LEU A 79 -27.21 2.69 15.92
N ILE A 80 -25.90 2.48 15.80
CA ILE A 80 -24.84 3.13 16.57
C ILE A 80 -23.86 3.71 15.54
N TYR A 81 -23.75 5.04 15.50
CA TYR A 81 -22.85 5.71 14.56
C TYR A 81 -21.38 5.47 14.92
N GLY A 82 -20.55 5.28 13.89
CA GLY A 82 -19.10 5.27 13.98
C GLY A 82 -18.50 6.66 14.23
N GLY A 83 -17.20 6.80 13.99
CA GLY A 83 -16.52 8.10 13.97
C GLY A 83 -15.13 8.09 14.58
N SER A 84 -14.40 9.20 14.40
CA SER A 84 -12.99 9.42 14.81
C SER A 84 -12.68 9.40 16.32
N SER A 85 -13.49 8.73 17.13
CA SER A 85 -13.37 8.63 18.59
C SER A 85 -13.96 7.30 19.03
N LEU A 86 -13.11 6.46 19.64
CA LEU A 86 -13.49 5.14 20.15
C LEU A 86 -14.82 5.18 20.92
N LEU A 87 -15.74 4.30 20.53
CA LEU A 87 -17.06 4.19 21.14
C LEU A 87 -16.93 3.75 22.60
N SER A 88 -17.79 4.25 23.48
CA SER A 88 -17.79 3.85 24.89
C SER A 88 -18.89 2.83 25.19
N SER A 89 -18.60 1.83 26.02
CA SER A 89 -19.61 0.87 26.52
C SER A 89 -20.88 1.57 27.01
N THR A 90 -22.04 1.12 26.54
CA THR A 90 -23.32 1.77 26.80
C THR A 90 -24.49 0.77 26.84
N THR A 91 -25.54 1.13 27.55
CA THR A 91 -26.82 0.41 27.45
C THR A 91 -27.62 1.03 26.31
N LEU A 92 -28.14 0.20 25.42
CA LEU A 92 -28.85 0.63 24.21
C LEU A 92 -30.18 1.35 24.52
N SER A 93 -30.64 1.32 25.78
CA SER A 93 -31.67 2.22 26.33
C SER A 93 -31.33 3.71 26.28
N SER A 94 -30.06 4.07 26.05
CA SER A 94 -29.60 5.46 26.03
C SER A 94 -30.26 6.31 24.92
N ALA A 95 -30.30 7.63 25.13
CA ALA A 95 -31.04 8.56 24.27
C ALA A 95 -30.29 8.98 22.99
N GLY A 96 -29.04 8.53 22.80
CA GLY A 96 -28.22 8.80 21.61
C GLY A 96 -28.15 7.63 20.63
N VAL A 97 -28.75 6.48 20.95
CA VAL A 97 -28.82 5.31 20.06
C VAL A 97 -30.11 5.39 19.24
N VAL A 98 -29.97 5.27 17.92
CA VAL A 98 -31.11 5.24 16.98
C VAL A 98 -31.78 3.87 17.05
N LYS A 99 -33.12 3.84 16.96
CA LYS A 99 -33.90 2.61 17.21
C LYS A 99 -35.00 2.41 16.20
N PHE A 100 -35.03 1.23 15.60
CA PHE A 100 -36.08 0.80 14.68
C PHE A 100 -36.93 -0.28 15.36
N SER A 101 -38.05 0.12 15.95
CA SER A 101 -38.93 -0.80 16.67
C SER A 101 -39.88 -1.52 15.72
N GLY A 102 -39.99 -2.83 15.86
CA GLY A 102 -40.91 -3.67 15.07
C GLY A 102 -42.38 -3.44 15.36
N GLU A 103 -43.22 -4.11 14.57
CA GLU A 103 -44.64 -4.30 14.87
C GLU A 103 -44.81 -5.37 15.95
N ALA A 104 -45.95 -5.37 16.66
CA ALA A 104 -46.23 -6.39 17.67
C ALA A 104 -46.17 -7.81 17.08
N ASP A 105 -45.48 -8.71 17.77
CA ASP A 105 -45.27 -10.11 17.37
C ASP A 105 -44.62 -10.30 15.98
N SER A 106 -43.90 -9.28 15.46
CA SER A 106 -43.24 -9.33 14.14
C SER A 106 -41.81 -9.88 14.11
N GLY A 107 -41.08 -9.88 15.22
CA GLY A 107 -39.71 -10.39 15.31
C GLY A 107 -38.67 -9.54 14.55
N ALA A 108 -38.83 -8.22 14.49
CA ALA A 108 -37.90 -7.35 13.75
C ALA A 108 -36.46 -7.42 14.29
N GLY A 109 -35.49 -7.60 13.38
CA GLY A 109 -34.08 -7.82 13.73
C GLY A 109 -33.68 -9.29 13.87
N VAL A 110 -34.44 -10.22 13.28
CA VAL A 110 -33.99 -11.61 13.09
C VAL A 110 -32.81 -11.68 12.11
N SER A 111 -32.85 -10.85 11.07
CA SER A 111 -31.78 -10.65 10.09
C SER A 111 -31.68 -9.16 9.75
N ILE A 112 -30.48 -8.71 9.39
CA ILE A 112 -30.16 -7.33 8.99
C ILE A 112 -29.15 -7.44 7.84
N ALA A 113 -29.26 -6.56 6.85
CA ALA A 113 -28.25 -6.35 5.82
C ALA A 113 -28.21 -4.87 5.45
N THR A 114 -27.13 -4.44 4.81
CA THR A 114 -26.82 -3.07 4.45
C THR A 114 -26.37 -2.98 2.99
N GLY A 115 -26.57 -1.83 2.35
CA GLY A 115 -26.14 -1.60 0.97
C GLY A 115 -26.85 -0.42 0.32
N ASN A 116 -26.32 0.09 -0.77
CA ASN A 116 -26.77 1.28 -1.46
C ASN A 116 -27.83 0.94 -2.54
N PHE A 117 -29.00 0.46 -2.12
CA PHE A 117 -30.07 -0.02 -3.03
C PHE A 117 -30.68 1.09 -3.92
N ASN A 118 -30.37 2.36 -3.63
CA ASN A 118 -30.96 3.52 -4.30
C ASN A 118 -29.93 4.38 -5.06
N GLY A 119 -28.63 4.20 -4.81
CA GLY A 119 -27.53 4.89 -5.49
C GLY A 119 -27.39 6.36 -5.11
N ASP A 120 -27.65 6.72 -3.85
CA ASP A 120 -27.45 8.08 -3.33
C ASP A 120 -26.18 8.29 -2.48
N GLU A 121 -25.29 7.28 -2.46
CA GLU A 121 -23.98 7.27 -1.78
C GLU A 121 -24.08 7.07 -0.25
N TYR A 122 -25.24 6.63 0.27
CA TYR A 122 -25.44 6.21 1.66
C TYR A 122 -25.82 4.73 1.71
N ASP A 123 -25.35 4.00 2.73
CA ASP A 123 -25.82 2.63 2.95
C ASP A 123 -27.23 2.64 3.54
N ASP A 124 -28.13 1.92 2.89
CA ASP A 124 -29.49 1.68 3.34
C ASP A 124 -29.55 0.43 4.24
N ILE A 125 -30.65 0.26 4.97
CA ILE A 125 -30.82 -0.84 5.95
C ILE A 125 -32.01 -1.72 5.57
N LEU A 126 -31.76 -3.03 5.45
CA LEU A 126 -32.78 -4.09 5.42
C LEU A 126 -32.96 -4.70 6.81
N ILE A 127 -34.22 -4.90 7.24
CA ILE A 127 -34.53 -5.54 8.52
C ILE A 127 -35.58 -6.64 8.34
N GLY A 128 -35.21 -7.89 8.59
CA GLY A 128 -36.11 -9.04 8.61
C GLY A 128 -36.97 -9.12 9.87
N ALA A 129 -38.25 -9.44 9.68
CA ALA A 129 -39.30 -9.54 10.70
C ALA A 129 -40.23 -10.72 10.39
N THR A 130 -39.82 -11.91 10.84
CA THR A 130 -40.40 -13.20 10.44
C THR A 130 -41.79 -13.51 10.98
N GLY A 131 -42.14 -12.99 12.16
CA GLY A 131 -43.44 -13.24 12.81
C GLY A 131 -44.62 -12.44 12.24
N TYR A 132 -44.34 -11.48 11.36
CA TYR A 132 -45.34 -10.52 10.89
C TYR A 132 -46.59 -11.22 10.32
N ASN A 133 -47.76 -10.84 10.86
CA ASN A 133 -49.09 -11.30 10.41
C ASN A 133 -49.20 -12.84 10.29
N ASN A 134 -49.28 -13.54 11.42
CA ASN A 134 -49.35 -15.01 11.47
C ASN A 134 -48.19 -15.66 10.70
N ASP A 135 -46.96 -15.24 11.00
CA ASP A 135 -45.74 -15.77 10.40
C ASP A 135 -45.72 -15.65 8.85
N THR A 136 -46.45 -14.69 8.26
CA THR A 136 -46.28 -14.33 6.84
C THR A 136 -44.86 -13.81 6.61
N GLY A 137 -44.35 -13.04 7.58
CA GLY A 137 -43.04 -12.44 7.51
C GLY A 137 -42.97 -11.20 6.61
N ARG A 138 -41.96 -10.39 6.85
CA ARG A 138 -41.73 -9.12 6.16
C ARG A 138 -40.26 -8.70 6.29
N VAL A 139 -39.75 -8.01 5.28
CA VAL A 139 -38.51 -7.22 5.35
C VAL A 139 -38.86 -5.75 5.22
N TYR A 140 -38.22 -4.89 6.00
CA TYR A 140 -38.34 -3.43 5.91
C TYR A 140 -37.09 -2.83 5.27
N LEU A 141 -37.26 -1.79 4.46
CA LEU A 141 -36.20 -0.97 3.91
C LEU A 141 -36.24 0.43 4.55
N ILE A 142 -35.09 0.90 5.03
CA ILE A 142 -34.86 2.24 5.58
C ILE A 142 -33.70 2.86 4.81
N TYR A 143 -33.91 4.03 4.22
CA TYR A 143 -32.84 4.73 3.51
C TYR A 143 -31.81 5.34 4.46
N GLY A 144 -30.53 5.28 4.08
CA GLY A 144 -29.45 6.08 4.66
C GLY A 144 -29.66 7.58 4.38
N GLN A 145 -28.90 8.44 5.07
CA GLN A 145 -28.92 9.90 4.82
C GLN A 145 -27.87 10.67 5.64
N SER A 146 -27.39 11.77 5.08
CA SER A 146 -26.42 12.71 5.69
C SER A 146 -26.79 13.40 7.02
N ASP A 147 -28.00 13.19 7.52
CA ASP A 147 -28.48 13.74 8.80
C ASP A 147 -28.81 12.53 9.70
N ASP A 148 -28.43 12.54 10.99
CA ASP A 148 -28.72 11.44 11.93
C ASP A 148 -30.16 10.92 11.78
N LEU A 149 -30.30 9.61 11.58
CA LEU A 149 -31.60 8.95 11.55
C LEU A 149 -32.29 9.09 12.91
N VAL A 150 -33.61 9.25 12.90
CA VAL A 150 -34.41 9.39 14.11
C VAL A 150 -35.11 8.07 14.41
N SER A 151 -35.08 7.64 15.67
CA SER A 151 -35.76 6.42 16.12
C SER A 151 -37.25 6.42 15.74
N ASP A 152 -37.70 5.33 15.12
CA ASP A 152 -38.99 5.23 14.45
C ASP A 152 -39.57 3.80 14.57
N ASN A 153 -40.85 3.64 14.22
CA ASN A 153 -41.50 2.34 14.13
C ASN A 153 -41.57 1.85 12.68
N LEU A 154 -41.22 0.58 12.48
CA LEU A 154 -41.10 -0.04 11.15
C LEU A 154 -42.41 -0.09 10.35
N ALA A 155 -43.58 -0.03 11.00
CA ALA A 155 -44.89 -0.06 10.35
C ALA A 155 -45.13 1.03 9.28
N ASN A 156 -44.34 2.11 9.28
CA ASN A 156 -44.45 3.22 8.33
C ASN A 156 -43.33 3.25 7.27
N LYS A 157 -42.42 2.27 7.26
CA LYS A 157 -41.30 2.18 6.31
C LYS A 157 -41.72 1.49 5.01
N ILE A 158 -40.82 1.50 4.02
CA ILE A 158 -40.96 0.66 2.83
C ILE A 158 -40.80 -0.80 3.26
N TYR A 159 -41.53 -1.73 2.64
CA TYR A 159 -41.47 -3.13 3.04
C TYR A 159 -41.80 -4.13 1.92
N PHE A 160 -41.20 -5.30 2.04
CA PHE A 160 -41.42 -6.48 1.20
C PHE A 160 -42.13 -7.55 2.05
N THR A 161 -43.34 -7.96 1.69
CA THR A 161 -44.14 -8.90 2.53
C THR A 161 -44.20 -10.29 1.91
N GLY A 162 -44.15 -11.33 2.74
CA GLY A 162 -44.38 -12.72 2.33
C GLY A 162 -45.73 -12.95 1.66
N ILE A 163 -45.90 -14.11 1.03
CA ILE A 163 -47.01 -14.38 0.11
C ILE A 163 -48.22 -14.99 0.85
N ASN A 164 -47.96 -15.83 1.85
CA ASN A 164 -48.93 -16.62 2.62
C ASN A 164 -48.58 -16.61 4.11
N GLU A 165 -49.57 -16.87 4.96
CA GLU A 165 -49.34 -17.12 6.39
C GLU A 165 -48.42 -18.34 6.58
N ASN A 166 -47.45 -18.24 7.51
CA ASN A 166 -46.41 -19.24 7.79
C ASN A 166 -45.32 -19.42 6.70
N ASP A 167 -45.17 -18.50 5.74
CA ASP A 167 -44.00 -18.47 4.83
C ASP A 167 -42.69 -18.14 5.58
N ILE A 168 -42.77 -17.41 6.71
CA ILE A 168 -41.61 -16.95 7.50
C ILE A 168 -40.61 -16.18 6.62
N THR A 169 -41.11 -15.20 5.87
CA THR A 169 -40.28 -14.30 5.05
C THR A 169 -39.38 -13.41 5.92
N GLY A 170 -38.12 -13.23 5.48
CA GLY A 170 -37.12 -12.41 6.17
C GLY A 170 -36.29 -13.19 7.20
N VAL A 171 -36.12 -14.51 7.01
CA VAL A 171 -35.23 -15.32 7.87
C VAL A 171 -33.78 -14.96 7.65
N MET A 172 -33.38 -14.80 6.39
CA MET A 172 -32.14 -14.15 6.00
C MET A 172 -32.44 -13.02 5.04
N VAL A 173 -31.63 -11.98 5.11
CA VAL A 173 -31.50 -10.94 4.09
C VAL A 173 -30.02 -10.78 3.75
N ALA A 174 -29.72 -10.47 2.51
CA ALA A 174 -28.38 -10.18 2.01
C ALA A 174 -28.47 -9.18 0.86
N SER A 175 -27.33 -8.67 0.44
CA SER A 175 -27.18 -7.57 -0.53
C SER A 175 -25.92 -7.78 -1.35
N GLY A 176 -25.93 -7.28 -2.58
CA GLY A 176 -24.81 -7.40 -3.52
C GLY A 176 -25.27 -6.95 -4.92
N ASN A 177 -24.32 -6.67 -5.80
CA ASN A 177 -24.58 -6.13 -7.14
C ASN A 177 -24.75 -7.24 -8.19
N ILE A 178 -25.92 -7.89 -8.19
CA ILE A 178 -26.17 -9.13 -8.97
C ILE A 178 -26.37 -8.83 -10.47
N ASP A 179 -26.67 -7.58 -10.86
CA ASP A 179 -26.86 -7.17 -12.26
C ASP A 179 -25.83 -6.17 -12.81
N GLY A 180 -24.86 -5.77 -11.98
CA GLY A 180 -23.67 -5.00 -12.35
C GLY A 180 -23.97 -3.53 -12.64
N ASP A 181 -25.10 -3.03 -12.14
CA ASP A 181 -25.46 -1.63 -12.19
C ASP A 181 -24.97 -0.88 -10.92
N PRO A 182 -25.18 0.43 -10.75
CA PRO A 182 -24.62 1.17 -9.61
C PRO A 182 -25.48 1.09 -8.33
N TYR A 183 -26.38 0.12 -8.21
CA TYR A 183 -27.24 -0.11 -7.05
C TYR A 183 -27.01 -1.52 -6.50
N ASP A 184 -26.98 -1.67 -5.18
CA ASP A 184 -27.04 -3.01 -4.61
C ASP A 184 -28.43 -3.61 -4.81
N ASP A 185 -28.50 -4.93 -4.91
CA ASP A 185 -29.73 -5.69 -4.99
C ASP A 185 -30.13 -6.29 -3.65
N ILE A 186 -31.40 -6.65 -3.54
CA ILE A 186 -32.02 -7.12 -2.30
C ILE A 186 -32.32 -8.62 -2.41
N LEU A 187 -31.66 -9.43 -1.57
CA LEU A 187 -31.96 -10.84 -1.37
C LEU A 187 -32.78 -11.05 -0.10
N ILE A 188 -33.87 -11.81 -0.20
CA ILE A 188 -34.77 -12.13 0.92
C ILE A 188 -35.11 -13.62 0.90
N SER A 189 -34.95 -14.33 2.03
CA SER A 189 -35.36 -15.74 2.13
C SER A 189 -36.69 -15.97 2.85
N GLU A 190 -37.38 -17.04 2.46
CA GLU A 190 -38.50 -17.67 3.19
C GLU A 190 -38.06 -19.06 3.69
N SER A 191 -38.43 -19.44 4.93
CA SER A 191 -37.94 -20.68 5.55
C SER A 191 -39.03 -21.74 5.70
N SER A 192 -38.63 -23.00 5.56
CA SER A 192 -39.49 -24.16 5.81
C SER A 192 -39.65 -24.55 7.29
N MET A 193 -39.06 -23.83 8.25
CA MET A 193 -39.11 -24.18 9.68
C MET A 193 -40.45 -23.89 10.41
N GLY A 194 -41.47 -23.39 9.70
CA GLY A 194 -42.77 -23.04 10.29
C GLY A 194 -43.64 -24.21 10.69
N SER A 195 -44.40 -24.06 11.79
CA SER A 195 -45.23 -25.15 12.32
C SER A 195 -46.42 -25.46 11.40
N GLY A 196 -46.24 -26.48 10.54
CA GLY A 196 -47.25 -26.91 9.56
C GLY A 196 -46.93 -26.50 8.12
N TYR A 197 -45.81 -25.83 7.87
CA TYR A 197 -45.33 -25.58 6.52
C TYR A 197 -44.60 -26.80 5.94
N VAL A 198 -44.71 -26.97 4.62
CA VAL A 198 -44.11 -28.08 3.86
C VAL A 198 -43.57 -27.54 2.53
N GLY A 199 -43.09 -26.29 2.55
CA GLY A 199 -42.43 -25.63 1.43
C GLY A 199 -40.95 -26.02 1.33
N ASN A 200 -40.33 -25.64 0.21
CA ASN A 200 -38.94 -26.00 -0.09
C ASN A 200 -37.92 -24.93 0.36
N GLY A 201 -38.38 -23.84 0.99
CA GLY A 201 -37.62 -22.60 1.09
C GLY A 201 -37.46 -21.92 -0.28
N SER A 202 -37.31 -20.60 -0.26
CA SER A 202 -37.01 -19.81 -1.45
C SER A 202 -36.12 -18.64 -1.11
N VAL A 203 -35.41 -18.15 -2.12
CA VAL A 203 -34.72 -16.87 -2.09
C VAL A 203 -35.33 -16.01 -3.18
N PHE A 204 -35.65 -14.77 -2.83
CA PHE A 204 -36.21 -13.77 -3.72
C PHE A 204 -35.15 -12.70 -3.99
N LEU A 205 -35.01 -12.31 -5.25
CA LEU A 205 -34.13 -11.24 -5.71
C LEU A 205 -34.99 -10.08 -6.20
N ILE A 206 -34.67 -8.87 -5.73
CA ILE A 206 -35.28 -7.61 -6.13
C ILE A 206 -34.15 -6.65 -6.51
N TYR A 207 -34.10 -6.26 -7.78
CA TYR A 207 -33.05 -5.37 -8.26
C TYR A 207 -33.12 -3.96 -7.63
N GLY A 208 -31.95 -3.38 -7.35
CA GLY A 208 -31.76 -1.99 -6.93
C GLY A 208 -32.24 -0.99 -7.98
N HIS A 209 -32.52 0.26 -7.57
CA HIS A 209 -32.77 1.36 -8.51
C HIS A 209 -32.82 2.76 -7.86
N ALA A 210 -32.40 3.79 -8.61
CA ALA A 210 -32.55 5.22 -8.26
C ALA A 210 -33.98 5.79 -8.28
N LEU A 211 -35.00 4.97 -8.02
CA LEU A 211 -36.37 5.40 -7.74
C LEU A 211 -36.75 4.99 -6.31
N ASP A 212 -37.53 5.83 -5.63
CA ASP A 212 -38.12 5.46 -4.34
C ASP A 212 -38.85 4.10 -4.47
N PHE A 213 -38.41 3.10 -3.71
CA PHE A 213 -39.08 1.81 -3.62
C PHE A 213 -40.50 2.00 -3.07
N VAL A 214 -41.40 1.12 -3.49
CA VAL A 214 -42.77 1.04 -2.98
C VAL A 214 -42.97 -0.30 -2.30
N SER A 215 -43.75 -0.33 -1.22
CA SER A 215 -43.99 -1.59 -0.52
C SER A 215 -44.77 -2.58 -1.39
N ILE A 216 -44.20 -3.77 -1.62
CA ILE A 216 -44.75 -4.82 -2.49
C ILE A 216 -44.82 -6.18 -1.76
N PRO A 217 -45.69 -7.10 -2.19
CA PRO A 217 -45.59 -8.51 -1.84
C PRO A 217 -44.52 -9.21 -2.70
N LEU A 218 -43.91 -10.29 -2.19
CA LEU A 218 -42.90 -11.07 -2.93
C LEU A 218 -43.45 -11.90 -4.10
N ASN A 219 -44.74 -11.76 -4.42
CA ASN A 219 -45.35 -12.27 -5.65
C ASN A 219 -45.65 -11.17 -6.68
N ASP A 220 -45.08 -9.97 -6.53
CA ASP A 220 -45.12 -8.97 -7.59
C ASP A 220 -44.31 -9.44 -8.81
N SER A 221 -44.71 -8.94 -9.98
CA SER A 221 -44.09 -9.17 -11.28
C SER A 221 -42.70 -8.58 -11.46
N SER A 222 -42.13 -7.88 -10.47
CA SER A 222 -40.75 -7.39 -10.48
C SER A 222 -39.79 -8.22 -9.62
N VAL A 223 -40.27 -9.30 -9.00
CA VAL A 223 -39.50 -10.12 -8.06
C VAL A 223 -39.11 -11.43 -8.73
N TYR A 224 -37.81 -11.75 -8.67
CA TYR A 224 -37.24 -13.02 -9.13
C TYR A 224 -37.18 -14.00 -7.97
N ARG A 225 -37.26 -15.31 -8.25
CA ARG A 225 -37.35 -16.35 -7.22
C ARG A 225 -36.56 -17.60 -7.57
N PHE A 226 -35.62 -17.96 -6.70
CA PHE A 226 -35.09 -19.32 -6.60
C PHE A 226 -35.93 -20.13 -5.60
N THR A 227 -36.29 -21.38 -5.92
CA THR A 227 -37.04 -22.28 -5.02
C THR A 227 -36.24 -23.56 -4.78
N GLY A 228 -36.12 -23.98 -3.52
CA GLY A 228 -35.38 -25.20 -3.16
C GLY A 228 -35.95 -26.48 -3.80
N GLU A 229 -35.14 -27.54 -3.84
CA GLU A 229 -35.49 -28.77 -4.57
C GLU A 229 -36.47 -29.70 -3.84
N SER A 230 -36.55 -29.63 -2.52
CA SER A 230 -37.34 -30.54 -1.68
C SER A 230 -38.02 -29.80 -0.54
N PRO A 231 -39.23 -30.21 -0.12
CA PRO A 231 -39.80 -29.73 1.13
C PRO A 231 -38.85 -29.93 2.32
N ALA A 232 -38.82 -28.97 3.24
CA ALA A 232 -37.98 -28.97 4.44
C ALA A 232 -36.46 -28.99 4.17
N SER A 233 -35.97 -28.51 3.02
CA SER A 233 -34.53 -28.31 2.79
C SER A 233 -33.92 -27.11 3.51
N ASN A 234 -34.75 -26.21 4.06
CA ASN A 234 -34.34 -24.91 4.61
C ASN A 234 -33.45 -24.12 3.64
N THR A 235 -33.75 -24.17 2.34
CA THR A 235 -33.05 -23.38 1.32
C THR A 235 -33.21 -21.88 1.61
N GLY A 236 -32.10 -21.15 1.69
CA GLY A 236 -32.07 -19.75 2.11
C GLY A 236 -31.92 -19.54 3.63
N ILE A 237 -31.49 -20.55 4.39
CA ILE A 237 -31.18 -20.39 5.82
C ILE A 237 -29.95 -19.49 6.08
N SER A 238 -29.04 -19.46 5.10
CA SER A 238 -27.87 -18.60 5.00
C SER A 238 -27.75 -18.12 3.55
N LEU A 239 -27.18 -16.92 3.38
CA LEU A 239 -26.94 -16.26 2.11
C LEU A 239 -25.57 -15.59 2.18
N ALA A 240 -24.86 -15.54 1.06
CA ALA A 240 -23.67 -14.72 0.86
C ALA A 240 -23.61 -14.30 -0.62
N THR A 241 -22.84 -13.25 -0.91
CA THR A 241 -22.79 -12.54 -2.19
C THR A 241 -21.39 -12.09 -2.51
N GLY A 242 -21.00 -12.16 -3.79
CA GLY A 242 -19.66 -11.78 -4.26
C GLY A 242 -19.37 -12.38 -5.62
N ASP A 243 -18.60 -11.68 -6.44
CA ASP A 243 -18.14 -12.13 -7.76
C ASP A 243 -17.18 -13.35 -7.64
N VAL A 244 -17.69 -14.59 -7.72
CA VAL A 244 -16.87 -15.80 -7.55
C VAL A 244 -16.29 -16.34 -8.86
N ASP A 245 -16.72 -15.83 -10.03
CA ASP A 245 -16.19 -16.21 -11.34
C ASP A 245 -15.49 -15.09 -12.15
N GLY A 246 -15.36 -13.90 -11.55
CA GLY A 246 -14.55 -12.76 -12.00
C GLY A 246 -15.16 -11.99 -13.18
N ASP A 247 -16.48 -12.04 -13.33
CA ASP A 247 -17.20 -11.41 -14.43
C ASP A 247 -17.80 -10.03 -14.08
N THR A 248 -17.51 -9.54 -12.87
CA THR A 248 -17.93 -8.27 -12.23
C THR A 248 -19.39 -8.17 -11.79
N TYR A 249 -20.16 -9.27 -11.84
CA TYR A 249 -21.47 -9.37 -11.21
C TYR A 249 -21.34 -10.15 -9.89
N ASP A 250 -21.98 -9.70 -8.82
CA ASP A 250 -21.98 -10.49 -7.58
C ASP A 250 -22.84 -11.75 -7.76
N ASP A 251 -22.27 -12.89 -7.41
CA ASP A 251 -22.98 -14.17 -7.44
C ASP A 251 -23.76 -14.41 -6.16
N ILE A 252 -24.76 -15.31 -6.20
CA ILE A 252 -25.59 -15.64 -5.04
C ILE A 252 -25.24 -17.05 -4.52
N VAL A 253 -24.70 -17.11 -3.31
CA VAL A 253 -24.45 -18.36 -2.57
C VAL A 253 -25.59 -18.62 -1.58
N ILE A 254 -26.25 -19.78 -1.70
CA ILE A 254 -27.48 -20.11 -0.94
C ILE A 254 -27.32 -21.41 -0.16
N GLY A 255 -27.41 -21.36 1.17
CA GLY A 255 -27.35 -22.54 2.02
C GLY A 255 -28.67 -23.30 2.13
N ALA A 256 -28.60 -24.63 2.20
CA ALA A 256 -29.73 -25.54 2.42
C ALA A 256 -29.30 -26.69 3.36
N SER A 257 -29.02 -26.33 4.62
CA SER A 257 -28.30 -27.17 5.58
C SER A 257 -29.00 -28.49 5.94
N GLU A 258 -30.33 -28.58 5.87
CA GLU A 258 -31.07 -29.83 6.17
C GLU A 258 -30.83 -30.92 5.13
N ILE A 259 -30.47 -30.53 3.90
CA ILE A 259 -30.11 -31.46 2.81
C ILE A 259 -28.60 -31.45 2.52
N ASN A 260 -27.81 -30.75 3.35
CA ASN A 260 -26.35 -30.63 3.26
C ASN A 260 -25.89 -30.15 1.87
N LYS A 261 -26.57 -29.11 1.35
CA LYS A 261 -26.25 -28.47 0.07
C LYS A 261 -25.98 -26.98 0.21
N VAL A 262 -25.16 -26.48 -0.70
CA VAL A 262 -25.06 -25.07 -1.05
C VAL A 262 -25.32 -24.94 -2.55
N TYR A 263 -26.06 -23.92 -2.96
CA TYR A 263 -26.33 -23.59 -4.36
C TYR A 263 -25.58 -22.30 -4.71
N LEU A 264 -25.04 -22.24 -5.93
CA LEU A 264 -24.47 -21.03 -6.52
C LEU A 264 -25.29 -20.68 -7.76
N LEU A 265 -25.67 -19.41 -7.87
CA LEU A 265 -26.34 -18.80 -9.01
C LEU A 265 -25.47 -17.65 -9.48
N TYR A 266 -25.11 -17.62 -10.77
CA TYR A 266 -24.25 -16.57 -11.28
C TYR A 266 -24.99 -15.23 -11.47
N GLY A 267 -24.33 -14.12 -11.18
CA GLY A 267 -24.80 -12.76 -11.44
C GLY A 267 -25.03 -12.52 -12.93
N GLN A 268 -26.10 -11.79 -13.29
CA GLN A 268 -26.47 -11.54 -14.69
C GLN A 268 -27.26 -10.23 -14.87
N PRO A 269 -27.03 -9.48 -15.96
CA PRO A 269 -27.77 -8.26 -16.29
C PRO A 269 -29.30 -8.44 -16.32
N SER A 270 -30.03 -7.44 -15.82
CA SER A 270 -31.47 -7.45 -15.47
C SER A 270 -32.54 -7.61 -16.58
N ASP A 271 -32.25 -8.30 -17.69
CA ASP A 271 -33.23 -8.68 -18.74
C ASP A 271 -33.50 -10.21 -18.77
N LEU A 272 -33.63 -10.82 -17.58
CA LEU A 272 -33.98 -12.23 -17.43
C LEU A 272 -35.42 -12.50 -17.91
N SER A 273 -35.55 -13.24 -19.02
CA SER A 273 -36.85 -13.61 -19.62
C SER A 273 -37.72 -14.56 -18.77
N SER A 274 -37.19 -15.06 -17.65
CA SER A 274 -37.85 -15.90 -16.64
C SER A 274 -37.69 -15.22 -15.28
N HIS A 275 -38.72 -15.29 -14.43
CA HIS A 275 -38.61 -14.86 -13.02
C HIS A 275 -38.43 -16.04 -12.06
N ASP A 276 -38.51 -17.27 -12.57
CA ASP A 276 -38.03 -18.46 -11.88
C ASP A 276 -36.53 -18.60 -12.18
N LEU A 277 -35.70 -18.53 -11.13
CA LEU A 277 -34.25 -18.73 -11.15
C LEU A 277 -33.90 -20.21 -10.94
N SER A 278 -32.71 -20.61 -11.40
CA SER A 278 -32.15 -21.96 -11.21
C SER A 278 -30.69 -21.86 -10.80
N ALA A 279 -30.24 -22.73 -9.89
CA ALA A 279 -28.84 -22.85 -9.53
C ALA A 279 -28.01 -23.34 -10.72
N ASP A 280 -26.92 -22.66 -11.00
CA ASP A 280 -25.92 -23.06 -11.99
C ASP A 280 -25.06 -24.20 -11.43
N ILE A 281 -24.69 -24.12 -10.15
CA ILE A 281 -23.83 -25.10 -9.47
C ILE A 281 -24.42 -25.52 -8.12
N GLN A 282 -24.15 -26.76 -7.72
CA GLN A 282 -24.61 -27.34 -6.45
C GLN A 282 -23.47 -28.08 -5.75
N PHE A 283 -23.11 -27.62 -4.55
CA PHE A 283 -22.10 -28.25 -3.70
C PHE A 283 -22.73 -29.18 -2.66
N SER A 284 -22.00 -30.19 -2.21
CA SER A 284 -22.39 -31.04 -1.08
C SER A 284 -21.16 -31.54 -0.31
N SER A 285 -21.28 -31.77 0.99
CA SER A 285 -20.16 -32.25 1.82
C SER A 285 -19.80 -33.73 1.65
N GLY A 286 -20.60 -34.52 0.92
CA GLY A 286 -20.54 -35.99 0.87
C GLY A 286 -20.95 -36.70 2.19
N GLU A 287 -20.71 -36.08 3.34
CA GLU A 287 -21.09 -36.55 4.68
C GLU A 287 -22.59 -36.40 4.96
N LEU A 288 -23.12 -37.28 5.82
CA LEU A 288 -24.52 -37.26 6.27
C LEU A 288 -24.68 -36.45 7.56
N GLU A 289 -25.77 -35.68 7.66
CA GLU A 289 -26.16 -34.93 8.87
C GLU A 289 -25.12 -33.87 9.32
N SER A 290 -24.27 -33.40 8.40
CA SER A 290 -23.16 -32.44 8.64
C SER A 290 -23.62 -30.99 8.83
N SER A 291 -24.83 -30.66 8.34
CA SER A 291 -25.37 -29.30 8.23
C SER A 291 -24.53 -28.37 7.35
N PHE A 292 -23.97 -28.90 6.27
CA PHE A 292 -23.23 -28.14 5.26
C PHE A 292 -24.06 -26.98 4.69
N GLY A 293 -23.53 -25.75 4.76
CA GLY A 293 -24.26 -24.53 4.40
C GLY A 293 -25.06 -23.89 5.54
N PHE A 294 -24.75 -24.19 6.80
CA PHE A 294 -25.44 -23.59 7.95
C PHE A 294 -25.14 -22.08 8.10
N SER A 295 -23.89 -21.69 7.85
CA SER A 295 -23.48 -20.30 7.69
C SER A 295 -22.63 -20.17 6.43
N LEU A 296 -22.70 -19.01 5.79
CA LEU A 296 -21.95 -18.66 4.58
C LEU A 296 -21.31 -17.30 4.77
N ALA A 297 -20.16 -17.10 4.13
CA ALA A 297 -19.56 -15.81 3.88
C ALA A 297 -18.75 -15.90 2.57
N THR A 298 -18.43 -14.76 2.01
CA THR A 298 -17.69 -14.58 0.76
C THR A 298 -16.68 -13.46 0.93
N GLY A 299 -15.56 -13.53 0.22
CA GLY A 299 -14.49 -12.53 0.22
C GLY A 299 -13.19 -13.09 -0.35
N ASN A 300 -12.23 -12.23 -0.63
CA ASN A 300 -11.05 -12.51 -1.46
C ASN A 300 -9.84 -12.91 -0.58
N ILE A 301 -9.80 -14.17 -0.13
CA ILE A 301 -8.87 -14.64 0.93
C ILE A 301 -7.43 -14.74 0.42
N ASN A 302 -7.25 -14.89 -0.89
CA ASN A 302 -5.95 -15.03 -1.56
C ASN A 302 -5.56 -13.79 -2.42
N ASN A 303 -6.41 -12.76 -2.46
CA ASN A 303 -6.26 -11.57 -3.29
C ASN A 303 -6.07 -11.83 -4.81
N ASP A 304 -6.81 -12.80 -5.37
CA ASP A 304 -6.78 -13.11 -6.81
C ASP A 304 -7.87 -12.40 -7.65
N ASN A 305 -8.73 -11.61 -6.99
CA ASN A 305 -9.91 -10.89 -7.50
C ASN A 305 -11.15 -11.77 -7.76
N TYR A 306 -11.15 -13.02 -7.30
CA TYR A 306 -12.36 -13.83 -7.21
C TYR A 306 -12.80 -13.89 -5.74
N ALA A 307 -14.09 -13.78 -5.47
CA ALA A 307 -14.62 -14.00 -4.13
C ALA A 307 -14.61 -15.51 -3.81
N ASP A 308 -13.97 -15.88 -2.71
CA ASP A 308 -13.95 -17.25 -2.21
C ASP A 308 -15.19 -17.56 -1.40
N ILE A 309 -15.60 -18.82 -1.37
CA ILE A 309 -16.80 -19.26 -0.64
C ILE A 309 -16.41 -19.95 0.67
N ILE A 310 -16.78 -19.35 1.80
CA ILE A 310 -16.63 -19.91 3.14
C ILE A 310 -17.92 -20.60 3.57
N ILE A 311 -17.86 -21.91 3.84
CA ILE A 311 -19.02 -22.74 4.18
C ILE A 311 -18.91 -23.34 5.57
N GLY A 312 -19.77 -22.88 6.49
CA GLY A 312 -19.92 -23.43 7.84
C GLY A 312 -20.69 -24.76 7.85
N CYS A 313 -20.13 -25.74 8.56
CA CYS A 313 -20.61 -27.11 8.62
C CYS A 313 -20.55 -27.64 10.08
N PRO A 314 -21.42 -27.16 10.99
CA PRO A 314 -21.21 -27.27 12.43
C PRO A 314 -21.40 -28.66 13.03
N ASN A 315 -22.08 -29.58 12.32
CA ASN A 315 -22.28 -30.96 12.77
C ASN A 315 -21.29 -31.95 12.11
N ASP A 316 -20.33 -31.43 11.33
CA ASP A 316 -19.30 -32.22 10.67
C ASP A 316 -18.26 -32.81 11.65
N GLY A 317 -17.58 -33.86 11.19
CA GLY A 317 -16.48 -34.50 11.88
C GLY A 317 -16.89 -35.45 13.01
N ALA A 318 -15.96 -36.32 13.40
CA ALA A 318 -16.21 -37.27 14.48
C ALA A 318 -16.41 -36.55 15.82
N LEU A 319 -17.55 -36.80 16.47
CA LEU A 319 -17.95 -36.21 17.76
C LEU A 319 -18.29 -34.71 17.69
N GLU A 320 -19.00 -34.27 16.63
CA GLU A 320 -19.60 -32.92 16.53
C GLU A 320 -18.55 -31.80 16.72
N LYS A 321 -17.39 -31.98 16.07
CA LYS A 321 -16.30 -30.99 16.07
C LYS A 321 -16.68 -29.73 15.29
N GLY A 322 -17.53 -29.90 14.27
CA GLY A 322 -17.78 -28.90 13.26
C GLY A 322 -16.60 -28.76 12.31
N ALA A 323 -16.89 -28.20 11.14
CA ALA A 323 -15.91 -27.83 10.14
C ALA A 323 -16.29 -26.51 9.47
N VAL A 324 -15.28 -25.87 8.88
CA VAL A 324 -15.45 -24.79 7.91
C VAL A 324 -14.69 -25.20 6.65
N TYR A 325 -15.33 -25.02 5.50
CA TYR A 325 -14.72 -25.25 4.19
C TYR A 325 -14.42 -23.90 3.53
N LEU A 326 -13.28 -23.84 2.83
CA LEU A 326 -12.91 -22.76 1.93
C LEU A 326 -12.84 -23.34 0.51
N LEU A 327 -13.61 -22.76 -0.41
CA LEU A 327 -13.57 -23.04 -1.84
C LEU A 327 -13.10 -21.76 -2.52
N TYR A 328 -12.02 -21.82 -3.29
CA TYR A 328 -11.54 -20.65 -4.03
C TYR A 328 -12.46 -20.29 -5.19
N GLY A 329 -12.64 -18.99 -5.44
CA GLY A 329 -13.24 -18.49 -6.68
C GLY A 329 -12.36 -18.79 -7.90
N GLN A 330 -12.92 -18.74 -9.12
CA GLN A 330 -12.13 -18.94 -10.35
C GLN A 330 -12.88 -18.58 -11.64
N ALA A 331 -12.10 -18.13 -12.64
CA ALA A 331 -12.49 -17.61 -13.96
C ALA A 331 -13.37 -18.47 -14.91
N ILE A 332 -13.93 -19.60 -14.46
CA ILE A 332 -15.10 -20.36 -14.98
C ILE A 332 -15.07 -21.84 -14.52
N ASP A 333 -16.27 -22.36 -14.21
CA ASP A 333 -16.65 -23.79 -14.06
C ASP A 333 -16.21 -24.52 -12.77
N LEU A 334 -16.87 -24.17 -11.65
CA LEU A 334 -16.87 -24.98 -10.42
C LEU A 334 -17.77 -26.24 -10.51
N SER A 335 -18.35 -26.61 -11.67
CA SER A 335 -19.41 -27.63 -11.75
C SER A 335 -18.92 -29.08 -11.60
N SER A 336 -17.61 -29.30 -11.64
CA SER A 336 -16.98 -30.59 -11.29
C SER A 336 -16.64 -30.76 -9.80
N HIS A 337 -16.88 -29.74 -8.98
CA HIS A 337 -16.41 -29.67 -7.59
C HIS A 337 -17.40 -30.28 -6.59
N ASP A 338 -17.36 -31.61 -6.44
CA ASP A 338 -17.98 -32.28 -5.28
C ASP A 338 -17.02 -32.19 -4.08
N VAL A 339 -17.32 -31.25 -3.17
CA VAL A 339 -16.54 -30.89 -1.98
C VAL A 339 -16.28 -32.08 -1.03
N GLY A 340 -16.98 -33.20 -1.20
CA GLY A 340 -16.65 -34.48 -0.55
C GLY A 340 -15.48 -35.25 -1.19
N THR A 341 -14.95 -34.83 -2.33
CA THR A 341 -14.02 -35.60 -3.18
C THR A 341 -12.91 -34.80 -3.90
N SER A 342 -13.03 -33.47 -4.02
CA SER A 342 -11.98 -32.55 -4.49
C SER A 342 -10.94 -32.24 -3.40
N GLU A 343 -9.79 -31.68 -3.79
CA GLU A 343 -8.71 -31.28 -2.86
C GLU A 343 -9.00 -29.90 -2.24
N ASP A 344 -10.02 -29.84 -1.38
CA ASP A 344 -10.49 -28.62 -0.72
C ASP A 344 -9.84 -28.36 0.66
N ILE A 345 -9.86 -27.10 1.08
CA ILE A 345 -9.36 -26.69 2.40
C ILE A 345 -10.49 -26.83 3.41
N LYS A 346 -10.28 -27.72 4.40
CA LYS A 346 -11.25 -27.99 5.46
C LYS A 346 -10.62 -27.80 6.84
N PHE A 347 -11.09 -26.79 7.55
CA PHE A 347 -10.77 -26.52 8.95
C PHE A 347 -11.66 -27.38 9.85
N TYR A 348 -11.10 -27.99 10.89
CA TYR A 348 -11.83 -28.85 11.83
C TYR A 348 -11.72 -28.35 13.26
N GLY A 349 -12.81 -28.50 14.04
CA GLY A 349 -12.77 -28.29 15.48
C GLY A 349 -11.72 -29.19 16.17
N LEU A 350 -10.91 -28.60 17.03
CA LEU A 350 -9.85 -29.28 17.79
C LEU A 350 -10.45 -30.17 18.88
N HIS A 351 -11.58 -29.76 19.47
CA HIS A 351 -12.24 -30.41 20.60
C HIS A 351 -13.60 -31.04 20.21
N ASN A 352 -14.04 -32.04 20.96
CA ASN A 352 -15.33 -32.70 20.72
C ASN A 352 -16.48 -31.77 21.12
N SER A 353 -17.61 -31.82 20.39
CA SER A 353 -18.78 -30.95 20.57
C SER A 353 -18.42 -29.46 20.53
N GLU A 354 -17.44 -29.10 19.69
CA GLU A 354 -16.97 -27.72 19.52
C GLU A 354 -17.83 -26.92 18.53
N ALA A 355 -18.43 -27.60 17.55
CA ALA A 355 -19.33 -27.05 16.54
C ALA A 355 -18.82 -25.73 15.92
N ILE A 356 -17.58 -25.72 15.41
CA ILE A 356 -17.10 -24.59 14.60
C ILE A 356 -17.91 -24.46 13.31
N GLY A 357 -18.06 -23.25 12.77
CA GLY A 357 -18.89 -23.01 11.58
C GLY A 357 -20.39 -22.85 11.89
N LEU A 358 -20.75 -22.53 13.14
CA LEU A 358 -22.09 -22.01 13.49
C LEU A 358 -22.28 -20.54 13.08
N SER A 359 -21.18 -19.82 12.93
CA SER A 359 -21.10 -18.46 12.40
C SER A 359 -19.73 -18.32 11.75
N VAL A 360 -19.71 -17.78 10.54
CA VAL A 360 -18.49 -17.36 9.83
C VAL A 360 -18.68 -15.92 9.38
N SER A 361 -17.61 -15.18 9.21
CA SER A 361 -17.58 -13.83 8.63
C SER A 361 -16.22 -13.65 7.96
N VAL A 362 -16.15 -12.75 7.00
CA VAL A 362 -14.96 -12.48 6.20
C VAL A 362 -14.72 -10.96 6.16
N GLY A 363 -13.46 -10.56 6.04
CA GLY A 363 -13.02 -9.18 5.83
C GLY A 363 -11.59 -8.96 6.34
N ASP A 364 -10.82 -8.11 5.68
CA ASP A 364 -9.48 -7.70 6.10
C ASP A 364 -9.50 -6.99 7.49
N ILE A 365 -9.06 -7.69 8.55
CA ILE A 365 -9.00 -7.16 9.93
C ILE A 365 -7.58 -6.75 10.36
N ASN A 366 -6.56 -6.95 9.52
CA ASN A 366 -5.16 -6.67 9.81
C ASN A 366 -4.54 -5.61 8.87
N ALA A 367 -5.34 -5.07 7.95
CA ALA A 367 -5.02 -4.10 6.91
C ALA A 367 -3.93 -4.56 5.92
N ASP A 368 -3.81 -5.87 5.66
CA ASP A 368 -2.83 -6.44 4.72
C ASP A 368 -3.35 -6.61 3.27
N ASN A 369 -4.61 -6.25 3.01
CA ASN A 369 -5.35 -6.37 1.76
C ASN A 369 -5.68 -7.83 1.34
N TYR A 370 -5.67 -8.77 2.28
CA TYR A 370 -6.27 -10.09 2.11
C TYR A 370 -7.47 -10.22 3.06
N ASP A 371 -8.57 -10.78 2.58
CA ASP A 371 -9.72 -10.95 3.45
C ASP A 371 -9.49 -12.08 4.47
N ASP A 372 -9.75 -11.81 5.75
CA ASP A 372 -9.52 -12.78 6.82
C ASP A 372 -10.77 -13.58 7.16
N ILE A 373 -10.61 -14.87 7.51
CA ILE A 373 -11.74 -15.73 7.90
C ILE A 373 -11.92 -15.71 9.42
N LEU A 374 -13.06 -15.20 9.88
CA LEU A 374 -13.51 -15.26 11.27
C LEU A 374 -14.43 -16.49 11.46
N ILE A 375 -14.16 -17.32 12.47
CA ILE A 375 -14.96 -18.53 12.77
C ILE A 375 -15.43 -18.53 14.22
N GLY A 376 -16.75 -18.54 14.41
CA GLY A 376 -17.41 -18.65 15.70
C GLY A 376 -17.59 -20.09 16.20
N LYS A 377 -17.36 -20.30 17.50
CA LYS A 377 -17.55 -21.57 18.23
C LYS A 377 -18.81 -21.54 19.11
N GLY A 378 -19.54 -22.65 19.19
CA GLY A 378 -20.79 -22.77 19.98
C GLY A 378 -20.80 -23.93 20.96
N ALA A 379 -19.83 -23.96 21.89
CA ALA A 379 -19.58 -25.11 22.77
C ALA A 379 -19.68 -24.81 24.26
N PHE A 380 -19.71 -25.87 25.08
CA PHE A 380 -20.15 -25.86 26.49
C PHE A 380 -19.22 -25.17 27.51
N GLU A 381 -17.96 -24.90 27.19
CA GLU A 381 -17.01 -24.24 28.09
C GLU A 381 -16.24 -23.18 27.31
N ASN A 382 -16.56 -21.91 27.59
CA ASN A 382 -16.07 -20.66 26.97
C ASN A 382 -16.23 -20.55 25.44
N GLY A 383 -16.83 -19.46 24.99
CA GLY A 383 -16.92 -19.11 23.57
C GLY A 383 -15.61 -18.48 23.09
N TYR A 384 -15.12 -18.92 21.93
CA TYR A 384 -13.92 -18.39 21.26
C TYR A 384 -14.26 -17.98 19.83
N ILE A 385 -13.38 -17.17 19.24
CA ILE A 385 -13.35 -16.83 17.82
C ILE A 385 -11.99 -17.26 17.32
N PHE A 386 -11.96 -17.93 16.18
CA PHE A 386 -10.73 -18.20 15.45
C PHE A 386 -10.60 -17.19 14.32
N PHE A 387 -9.39 -16.72 14.09
CA PHE A 387 -9.02 -15.92 12.93
C PHE A 387 -8.08 -16.77 12.08
N ILE A 388 -8.28 -16.73 10.76
CA ILE A 388 -7.38 -17.34 9.79
C ILE A 388 -7.04 -16.21 8.83
N PHE A 389 -5.81 -15.71 8.90
CA PHE A 389 -5.41 -14.59 8.07
C PHE A 389 -5.38 -15.00 6.59
N GLY A 390 -5.80 -14.08 5.72
CA GLY A 390 -5.64 -14.20 4.28
C GLY A 390 -4.16 -14.21 3.87
N GLN A 391 -3.88 -14.66 2.65
CA GLN A 391 -2.53 -14.64 2.08
C GLN A 391 -2.52 -15.03 0.59
N SER A 392 -1.64 -14.42 -0.20
CA SER A 392 -1.45 -14.67 -1.64
C SER A 392 -1.06 -16.10 -2.02
N THR A 393 -0.61 -16.90 -1.05
CA THR A 393 -0.39 -18.33 -1.28
C THR A 393 -1.59 -19.13 -0.78
N PRO A 394 -2.17 -20.05 -1.56
CA PRO A 394 -3.32 -20.85 -1.12
C PRO A 394 -3.07 -21.54 0.22
N LEU A 395 -4.00 -21.33 1.17
CA LEU A 395 -3.92 -21.79 2.55
C LEU A 395 -3.80 -23.32 2.62
N THR A 396 -2.63 -23.83 2.97
CA THR A 396 -2.45 -25.28 3.10
C THR A 396 -3.03 -25.81 4.42
N THR A 397 -3.47 -27.06 4.45
CA THR A 397 -4.08 -27.70 5.65
C THR A 397 -3.13 -27.81 6.87
N THR A 398 -1.88 -27.40 6.73
CA THR A 398 -0.90 -27.24 7.81
C THR A 398 -0.87 -25.84 8.45
N ALA A 399 -1.50 -24.84 7.83
CA ALA A 399 -1.47 -23.43 8.24
C ALA A 399 -2.53 -23.05 9.31
N VAL A 400 -3.02 -24.00 10.10
CA VAL A 400 -3.88 -23.69 11.26
C VAL A 400 -3.02 -23.13 12.39
N GLY A 401 -2.65 -21.86 12.23
CA GLY A 401 -2.17 -21.00 13.30
C GLY A 401 -3.28 -20.87 14.35
N ILE A 402 -3.24 -21.73 15.35
CA ILE A 402 -4.07 -21.56 16.54
C ILE A 402 -3.58 -20.27 17.20
N ILE A 403 -4.32 -19.17 17.03
CA ILE A 403 -4.19 -18.02 17.93
C ILE A 403 -4.74 -18.47 19.28
N ASP A 404 -3.84 -19.03 20.07
CA ASP A 404 -4.06 -19.32 21.47
C ASP A 404 -4.12 -17.97 22.19
N PHE A 405 -5.33 -17.45 22.41
CA PHE A 405 -5.59 -16.24 23.20
C PHE A 405 -5.33 -16.46 24.71
N ASP A 406 -4.25 -17.18 25.05
CA ASP A 406 -3.76 -17.44 26.40
C ASP A 406 -3.04 -16.19 26.93
N GLY A 407 -3.79 -15.10 27.08
CA GLY A 407 -3.28 -13.80 27.51
C GLY A 407 -4.35 -12.73 27.73
N LEU A 408 -5.41 -12.72 26.90
CA LEU A 408 -6.53 -11.78 27.09
C LEU A 408 -7.55 -12.33 28.07
N SER A 409 -8.02 -11.46 28.96
CA SER A 409 -9.10 -11.77 29.89
C SER A 409 -10.40 -11.87 29.10
N PHE A 410 -10.83 -13.09 28.76
CA PHE A 410 -12.20 -13.31 28.29
C PHE A 410 -13.18 -12.73 29.33
N ILE A 411 -14.25 -12.10 28.84
CA ILE A 411 -15.45 -12.01 29.67
C ILE A 411 -16.01 -13.43 29.74
N ASP A 412 -16.33 -13.88 30.95
CA ASP A 412 -17.03 -15.15 31.22
C ASP A 412 -18.47 -15.06 30.68
N VAL A 413 -18.61 -15.14 29.35
CA VAL A 413 -19.90 -15.15 28.64
C VAL A 413 -20.51 -16.54 28.76
N ALA A 414 -21.25 -16.72 29.85
CA ALA A 414 -21.93 -17.96 30.20
C ALA A 414 -23.12 -18.31 29.26
N SER A 415 -22.86 -18.66 27.99
CA SER A 415 -23.77 -19.45 27.11
C SER A 415 -23.14 -19.84 25.77
N THR A 416 -23.72 -20.86 25.13
CA THR A 416 -23.15 -21.65 24.01
C THR A 416 -23.40 -21.10 22.59
N PHE A 417 -23.65 -19.81 22.42
CA PHE A 417 -23.96 -19.23 21.10
C PHE A 417 -23.26 -17.89 20.91
N ASN A 418 -22.22 -17.89 20.08
CA ASN A 418 -21.56 -16.67 19.62
C ASN A 418 -21.97 -16.37 18.17
N LYS A 419 -22.44 -15.15 17.91
CA LYS A 419 -22.53 -14.55 16.59
C LYS A 419 -21.30 -13.68 16.37
N ILE A 420 -20.78 -13.69 15.15
CA ILE A 420 -19.65 -12.87 14.73
C ILE A 420 -19.98 -12.16 13.41
N SER A 421 -19.40 -10.98 13.24
CA SER A 421 -19.40 -10.19 12.01
C SER A 421 -18.15 -9.32 12.02
N THR A 422 -17.60 -9.00 10.86
CA THR A 422 -16.85 -7.75 10.69
C THR A 422 -17.81 -6.56 10.87
N ALA A 423 -17.25 -5.39 11.18
CA ALA A 423 -17.99 -4.16 11.43
C ALA A 423 -17.60 -3.02 10.47
N GLY A 424 -16.70 -3.31 9.51
CA GLY A 424 -15.91 -2.30 8.79
C GLY A 424 -15.01 -1.50 9.73
N ASP A 425 -14.36 -0.47 9.22
CA ASP A 425 -13.60 0.48 10.04
C ASP A 425 -14.57 1.44 10.73
N VAL A 426 -14.83 1.24 12.03
CA VAL A 426 -15.79 2.04 12.81
C VAL A 426 -15.13 3.30 13.38
N ASN A 427 -13.79 3.34 13.47
CA ASN A 427 -13.06 4.38 14.19
C ASN A 427 -12.13 5.27 13.32
N GLY A 428 -11.89 4.86 12.08
CA GLY A 428 -11.03 5.51 11.08
C GLY A 428 -9.54 5.24 11.28
N ASP A 429 -9.14 4.09 11.84
CA ASP A 429 -7.73 3.70 11.97
C ASP A 429 -7.21 2.83 10.82
N GLY A 430 -8.08 2.45 9.88
CA GLY A 430 -7.74 1.69 8.67
C GLY A 430 -7.89 0.19 8.78
N PHE A 431 -8.30 -0.34 9.95
CA PHE A 431 -8.50 -1.78 10.17
C PHE A 431 -10.00 -2.11 10.27
N SER A 432 -10.44 -3.26 9.78
CA SER A 432 -11.83 -3.70 10.03
C SER A 432 -12.01 -4.13 11.48
N ASP A 433 -12.99 -3.53 12.15
CA ASP A 433 -13.37 -3.90 13.50
C ASP A 433 -14.21 -5.17 13.55
N VAL A 434 -14.26 -5.82 14.71
CA VAL A 434 -14.97 -7.10 14.90
C VAL A 434 -16.14 -6.99 15.88
N LEU A 435 -17.33 -7.41 15.46
CA LEU A 435 -18.51 -7.53 16.31
C LEU A 435 -18.67 -8.96 16.83
N VAL A 436 -18.87 -9.05 18.15
CA VAL A 436 -19.05 -10.32 18.87
C VAL A 436 -20.33 -10.28 19.69
N GLY A 437 -21.27 -11.16 19.35
CA GLY A 437 -22.58 -11.25 19.96
C GLY A 437 -22.76 -12.53 20.77
N ASN A 438 -23.40 -12.45 21.93
CA ASN A 438 -23.95 -13.64 22.59
C ASN A 438 -25.39 -13.36 23.04
N PRO A 439 -26.42 -13.79 22.28
CA PRO A 439 -27.81 -13.52 22.62
C PRO A 439 -28.36 -14.34 23.79
N GLY A 440 -27.65 -15.39 24.23
CA GLY A 440 -28.11 -16.29 25.31
C GLY A 440 -27.81 -15.82 26.73
N VAL A 441 -26.87 -14.88 26.92
CA VAL A 441 -26.39 -14.52 28.27
C VAL A 441 -27.46 -13.82 29.10
N ASN A 442 -27.25 -13.83 30.43
CA ASN A 442 -28.01 -13.01 31.39
C ASN A 442 -29.52 -13.23 31.29
N ALA A 443 -29.96 -14.49 31.29
CA ALA A 443 -31.35 -14.88 31.04
C ALA A 443 -31.89 -14.32 29.71
N ASN A 444 -31.15 -14.59 28.63
CA ASN A 444 -31.44 -14.20 27.25
C ASN A 444 -31.65 -12.67 27.09
N THR A 445 -30.95 -11.87 27.90
CA THR A 445 -30.86 -10.41 27.66
C THR A 445 -30.08 -10.15 26.38
N GLY A 446 -29.00 -10.91 26.17
CA GLY A 446 -28.04 -10.71 25.10
C GLY A 446 -27.03 -9.61 25.41
N ILE A 447 -25.88 -9.67 24.75
CA ILE A 447 -24.77 -8.72 24.85
C ILE A 447 -24.03 -8.67 23.51
N ALA A 448 -23.54 -7.49 23.13
CA ALA A 448 -22.60 -7.35 22.02
C ALA A 448 -21.33 -6.64 22.48
N TYR A 449 -20.22 -6.99 21.85
CA TYR A 449 -18.94 -6.32 21.98
C TYR A 449 -18.48 -5.87 20.61
N LEU A 450 -17.92 -4.67 20.54
CA LEU A 450 -17.04 -4.26 19.45
C LEU A 450 -15.60 -4.57 19.89
N ALA A 451 -14.74 -4.97 18.98
CA ALA A 451 -13.34 -5.25 19.24
C ALA A 451 -12.48 -4.55 18.20
N TYR A 452 -11.77 -3.51 18.66
CA TYR A 452 -10.75 -2.82 17.88
C TYR A 452 -9.50 -3.68 17.78
N ILE A 453 -9.02 -3.93 16.56
CA ILE A 453 -7.84 -4.77 16.28
C ILE A 453 -6.65 -3.86 15.98
N TYR A 454 -5.51 -4.12 16.64
CA TYR A 454 -4.27 -3.39 16.42
C TYR A 454 -3.14 -4.38 16.15
N VAL A 455 -2.35 -4.09 15.11
CA VAL A 455 -1.21 -4.89 14.67
C VAL A 455 0.08 -4.17 15.04
N ASP A 456 1.04 -4.90 15.62
CA ASP A 456 2.42 -4.47 15.84
C ASP A 456 3.20 -4.69 14.53
N ILE A 457 3.52 -3.60 13.81
CA ILE A 457 4.07 -3.64 12.45
C ILE A 457 5.58 -3.94 12.47
N ASP A 458 6.36 -3.32 13.36
CA ASP A 458 7.82 -3.50 13.44
C ASP A 458 8.25 -4.65 14.37
N HIS A 459 7.30 -5.21 15.13
CA HIS A 459 7.45 -6.35 16.03
C HIS A 459 8.39 -6.09 17.23
N ASP A 460 8.50 -4.84 17.70
CA ASP A 460 9.25 -4.47 18.92
C ASP A 460 8.55 -4.91 20.23
N GLY A 461 7.23 -5.15 20.20
CA GLY A 461 6.40 -5.43 21.37
C GLY A 461 5.72 -4.19 21.97
N SER A 462 5.69 -3.09 21.23
CA SER A 462 5.01 -1.84 21.55
C SER A 462 4.08 -1.47 20.40
N LEU A 463 2.81 -1.22 20.69
CA LEU A 463 1.90 -0.72 19.65
C LEU A 463 2.23 0.73 19.28
N GLY A 464 1.95 1.07 18.03
CA GLY A 464 1.99 2.42 17.48
C GLY A 464 0.69 3.20 17.65
N GLY A 465 0.67 4.45 17.18
CA GLY A 465 -0.56 5.25 17.06
C GLY A 465 -1.10 5.92 18.34
N GLN A 466 -2.33 6.46 18.24
CA GLN A 466 -2.85 7.57 19.08
C GLN A 466 -2.97 7.29 20.58
N TYR A 467 -2.80 6.04 21.03
CA TYR A 467 -2.95 5.62 22.43
C TYR A 467 -1.79 4.77 22.99
N ALA A 468 -0.68 4.66 22.27
CA ALA A 468 0.43 3.77 22.63
C ALA A 468 1.79 4.49 22.81
N VAL A 469 2.86 3.71 23.00
CA VAL A 469 4.13 4.18 23.62
C VAL A 469 5.23 4.45 22.59
N ASP A 470 5.19 3.77 21.45
CA ASP A 470 6.08 3.97 20.31
C ASP A 470 5.75 5.28 19.57
N CYS A 471 6.71 5.81 18.80
CA CYS A 471 6.53 6.91 17.89
C CYS A 471 7.02 6.66 16.45
N ASN A 472 7.55 5.48 16.13
CA ASN A 472 7.96 5.11 14.77
C ASN A 472 7.77 3.61 14.50
N ASP A 473 6.52 3.28 14.20
CA ASP A 473 5.95 1.96 13.90
C ASP A 473 6.58 1.21 12.70
N ASN A 474 7.71 1.69 12.17
CA ASN A 474 8.49 1.12 11.07
C ASN A 474 9.97 0.83 11.46
N ASP A 475 10.41 1.14 12.68
CA ASP A 475 11.79 0.91 13.14
C ASP A 475 11.82 0.59 14.64
N ALA A 476 11.86 -0.70 14.93
CA ALA A 476 11.93 -1.33 16.26
C ALA A 476 13.14 -0.90 17.12
N SER A 477 13.97 0.05 16.65
CA SER A 477 15.02 0.71 17.43
C SER A 477 14.66 2.11 17.94
N ILE A 478 13.49 2.67 17.57
CA ILE A 478 13.08 4.06 17.82
C ILE A 478 11.73 4.20 18.56
N SER A 479 11.53 3.43 19.63
CA SER A 479 10.32 3.53 20.47
C SER A 479 10.16 4.81 21.30
N THR A 480 11.01 5.83 21.13
CA THR A 480 10.86 7.16 21.76
C THR A 480 11.53 8.30 20.97
N ASN A 481 10.99 9.53 21.12
CA ASN A 481 11.57 10.75 20.55
C ASN A 481 13.00 11.03 21.05
N GLN A 482 13.93 11.21 20.13
CA GLN A 482 15.32 11.59 20.37
C GLN A 482 15.45 13.12 20.53
N THR A 483 16.43 13.58 21.31
CA THR A 483 16.67 15.02 21.57
C THR A 483 17.99 15.49 20.97
N TYR A 484 17.95 16.61 20.22
CA TYR A 484 19.10 17.24 19.59
C TYR A 484 19.25 18.71 20.03
N TYR A 485 20.46 19.25 19.89
CA TYR A 485 20.90 20.55 20.42
C TYR A 485 21.38 21.44 19.27
N ALA A 486 20.97 22.71 19.21
CA ALA A 486 21.32 23.59 18.10
C ALA A 486 22.83 23.90 18.07
N ASP A 487 23.41 23.89 16.87
CA ASP A 487 24.81 24.23 16.56
C ASP A 487 24.76 25.40 15.56
N LEU A 488 25.19 26.59 16.00
CA LEU A 488 25.02 27.85 15.26
C LEU A 488 26.31 28.43 14.67
N ASP A 489 27.47 28.09 15.24
CA ASP A 489 28.80 28.51 14.80
C ASP A 489 29.58 27.39 14.09
N GLY A 490 29.15 26.14 14.19
CA GLY A 490 29.60 25.02 13.36
C GLY A 490 30.77 24.23 13.93
N ASP A 491 30.99 24.26 15.25
CA ASP A 491 32.07 23.54 15.93
C ASP A 491 31.74 22.06 16.24
N ALA A 492 30.51 21.62 15.93
CA ALA A 492 29.91 20.32 16.23
C ALA A 492 29.56 20.06 17.71
N LEU A 493 29.49 21.10 18.53
CA LEU A 493 28.93 21.12 19.88
C LEU A 493 27.61 21.93 19.88
N GLY A 494 26.63 21.49 20.67
CA GLY A 494 25.29 22.08 20.63
C GLY A 494 24.81 22.62 21.97
N ASN A 495 24.03 23.70 21.93
CA ASN A 495 23.59 24.40 23.12
C ASN A 495 22.48 23.63 23.87
N SER A 496 22.79 23.20 25.09
CA SER A 496 21.86 22.51 26.01
C SER A 496 20.55 23.24 26.34
N ASN A 497 20.43 24.54 26.06
CA ASN A 497 19.23 25.35 26.28
C ASN A 497 18.35 25.51 25.02
N ASN A 498 18.80 25.03 23.86
CA ASN A 498 18.12 25.19 22.56
C ASN A 498 17.97 23.82 21.88
N THR A 499 16.90 23.11 22.22
CA THR A 499 16.68 21.72 21.80
C THR A 499 15.51 21.54 20.84
N THR A 500 15.57 20.45 20.09
CA THR A 500 14.44 19.88 19.34
C THR A 500 14.27 18.40 19.68
N ALA A 501 13.07 17.86 19.53
CA ALA A 501 12.76 16.45 19.75
C ALA A 501 12.09 15.85 18.51
N VAL A 502 12.55 14.68 18.06
CA VAL A 502 12.14 14.05 16.79
C VAL A 502 12.13 12.54 16.95
N CYS A 503 11.18 11.83 16.33
CA CYS A 503 11.18 10.37 16.30
C CYS A 503 12.05 9.86 15.14
N SER A 504 13.37 10.02 15.28
CA SER A 504 14.38 9.50 14.35
C SER A 504 15.76 9.59 14.99
N TYR A 505 16.70 8.73 14.61
CA TYR A 505 18.12 8.92 14.90
C TYR A 505 18.82 9.89 13.91
N SER A 506 18.14 10.33 12.84
CA SER A 506 18.68 11.32 11.91
C SER A 506 18.75 12.72 12.55
N VAL A 507 19.94 13.33 12.50
CA VAL A 507 20.20 14.64 13.12
C VAL A 507 19.57 15.76 12.26
N PRO A 508 18.70 16.62 12.80
CA PRO A 508 18.16 17.77 12.08
C PRO A 508 19.25 18.76 11.65
N GLY A 509 19.15 19.33 10.45
CA GLY A 509 20.12 20.31 9.96
C GLY A 509 20.23 21.55 10.86
N GLY A 510 21.45 21.88 11.29
CA GLY A 510 21.73 22.94 12.27
C GLY A 510 21.61 22.50 13.74
N TYR A 511 21.58 21.18 13.99
CA TYR A 511 21.62 20.58 15.31
C TYR A 511 22.70 19.48 15.37
N VAL A 512 23.11 19.11 16.58
CA VAL A 512 23.99 17.97 16.89
C VAL A 512 23.44 17.17 18.08
N ALA A 513 23.91 15.94 18.25
CA ALA A 513 23.55 15.10 19.41
C ALA A 513 24.32 15.46 20.70
N ASN A 514 25.38 16.28 20.61
CA ASN A 514 26.29 16.58 21.72
C ASN A 514 25.94 17.91 22.39
N ALA A 515 25.45 17.88 23.63
CA ALA A 515 24.99 19.05 24.39
C ALA A 515 26.08 19.89 25.07
N SER A 516 27.34 19.78 24.65
CA SER A 516 28.49 20.26 25.43
C SER A 516 28.83 21.74 25.28
N ASP A 517 28.16 22.48 24.39
CA ASP A 517 28.38 23.92 24.25
C ASP A 517 27.64 24.75 25.33
N GLN A 518 28.27 25.85 25.73
CA GLN A 518 27.73 26.88 26.63
C GLN A 518 27.68 28.29 25.99
N ASN A 519 28.23 28.51 24.78
CA ASN A 519 28.24 29.80 24.10
C ASN A 519 28.51 29.71 22.59
N ASP A 520 27.44 29.69 21.79
CA ASP A 520 27.39 29.60 20.31
C ASP A 520 27.92 30.89 19.58
N ASN A 521 28.95 31.54 20.14
CA ASN A 521 29.64 32.71 19.58
C ASN A 521 31.17 32.64 19.79
N ASP A 522 31.70 31.50 20.27
CA ASP A 522 33.09 31.29 20.72
C ASP A 522 33.65 30.02 20.06
N TYR A 523 34.09 30.18 18.82
CA TYR A 523 34.39 29.11 17.86
C TYR A 523 35.53 28.16 18.25
N ASP A 524 36.46 28.58 19.12
CA ASP A 524 37.54 27.72 19.64
C ASP A 524 37.54 27.55 21.16
N ASN A 525 36.52 28.09 21.83
CA ASN A 525 36.16 27.86 23.23
C ASN A 525 37.28 28.26 24.23
N ASP A 526 38.06 29.29 23.90
CA ASP A 526 39.10 29.86 24.77
C ASP A 526 38.54 30.87 25.80
N GLY A 527 37.30 31.34 25.59
CA GLY A 527 36.61 32.34 26.39
C GLY A 527 36.71 33.78 25.86
N SER A 528 37.20 33.97 24.63
CA SER A 528 37.34 35.27 23.95
C SER A 528 36.51 35.32 22.67
N GLU A 529 35.55 36.25 22.60
CA GLU A 529 34.66 36.39 21.44
C GLU A 529 35.42 36.65 20.12
N THR A 530 34.94 36.09 19.01
CA THR A 530 35.57 36.20 17.68
C THR A 530 36.03 37.62 17.30
N GLY A 531 37.29 37.74 16.88
CA GLY A 531 37.95 38.98 16.46
C GLY A 531 38.56 39.81 17.59
N THR A 532 38.77 39.23 18.78
CA THR A 532 39.38 39.92 19.93
C THR A 532 40.82 39.53 20.25
N ASP A 533 41.27 38.37 19.76
CA ASP A 533 42.62 37.82 19.96
C ASP A 533 43.42 37.88 18.61
N CYS A 534 44.56 37.17 18.44
CA CYS A 534 45.29 37.18 17.16
C CYS A 534 45.16 35.91 16.30
N ASN A 535 44.42 34.89 16.73
CA ASN A 535 44.11 33.68 15.97
C ASN A 535 42.85 32.94 16.50
N ASP A 536 41.66 33.39 16.07
CA ASP A 536 40.31 32.88 16.44
C ASP A 536 39.99 31.41 16.06
N ALA A 537 41.02 30.57 15.87
CA ALA A 537 40.91 29.15 15.52
C ALA A 537 41.96 28.29 16.25
N ASN A 538 42.65 28.85 17.26
CA ASN A 538 43.63 28.13 18.08
C ASN A 538 43.92 28.84 19.42
N VAL A 539 43.13 28.46 20.44
CA VAL A 539 43.25 28.58 21.92
C VAL A 539 44.67 28.75 22.52
N ASN A 540 45.74 28.40 21.81
CA ASN A 540 47.13 28.53 22.28
C ASN A 540 47.84 29.83 21.83
N ILE A 541 47.26 30.68 20.95
CA ILE A 541 48.00 31.77 20.27
C ILE A 541 47.36 33.16 20.42
N SER A 542 47.40 33.70 21.65
CA SER A 542 46.85 35.03 21.96
C SER A 542 47.84 36.21 21.93
N SER A 543 49.10 36.02 21.49
CA SER A 543 50.06 37.13 21.32
C SER A 543 51.32 36.84 20.47
N ASN A 544 51.98 37.91 19.98
CA ASN A 544 53.14 37.86 19.08
C ASN A 544 54.47 37.40 19.74
N GLN A 545 55.25 36.60 19.01
CA GLN A 545 56.59 36.08 19.33
C GLN A 545 57.73 36.84 18.59
N THR A 546 59.02 36.53 18.80
CA THR A 546 60.19 37.26 18.21
C THR A 546 61.38 36.36 17.83
N TYR A 547 62.06 36.65 16.70
CA TYR A 547 63.12 35.83 16.07
C TYR A 547 64.30 36.68 15.51
N TYR A 548 65.46 36.06 15.16
CA TYR A 548 66.75 36.68 14.77
C TYR A 548 67.27 36.23 13.39
N GLN A 549 67.83 37.12 12.56
CA GLN A 549 68.12 36.81 11.14
C GLN A 549 69.26 35.79 10.94
N ASP A 550 69.00 34.73 10.19
CA ASP A 550 69.94 33.69 9.77
C ASP A 550 70.20 33.85 8.26
N SER A 551 71.46 33.94 7.81
CA SER A 551 71.81 34.42 6.45
C SER A 551 72.53 33.39 5.57
N ASP A 552 73.25 32.47 6.18
CA ASP A 552 73.89 31.29 5.60
C ASP A 552 73.15 29.98 5.97
N GLY A 553 72.30 30.00 7.01
CA GLY A 553 71.33 28.94 7.29
C GLY A 553 71.80 27.87 8.26
N ASP A 554 72.90 28.11 9.00
CA ASP A 554 73.49 27.14 9.93
C ASP A 554 72.70 26.97 11.25
N GLY A 555 71.65 27.79 11.46
CA GLY A 555 70.84 27.81 12.67
C GLY A 555 71.34 28.76 13.76
N LEU A 556 72.36 29.59 13.50
CA LEU A 556 73.03 30.50 14.45
C LEU A 556 72.84 31.99 14.10
N GLY A 557 71.60 32.46 14.08
CA GLY A 557 71.21 33.81 13.68
C GLY A 557 72.04 35.00 14.19
N ASN A 558 72.21 36.01 13.35
CA ASN A 558 72.84 37.27 13.69
C ASN A 558 71.99 38.06 14.69
N ILE A 559 72.48 38.17 15.93
CA ILE A 559 71.82 38.85 17.06
C ILE A 559 71.49 40.34 16.81
N SER A 560 72.01 40.93 15.73
CA SER A 560 71.83 42.35 15.40
C SER A 560 70.55 42.67 14.60
N VAL A 561 69.78 41.68 14.15
CA VAL A 561 68.58 41.88 13.30
C VAL A 561 67.42 40.96 13.74
N THR A 562 66.21 41.51 13.97
CA THR A 562 65.08 40.77 14.54
C THR A 562 63.70 41.11 13.94
N GLN A 563 62.72 40.19 14.10
CA GLN A 563 61.32 40.32 13.64
C GLN A 563 60.32 39.69 14.63
N ALA A 564 59.06 40.18 14.67
CA ALA A 564 57.99 39.66 15.54
C ALA A 564 56.68 39.31 14.80
N LEU A 565 55.94 38.28 15.24
CA LEU A 565 54.82 37.65 14.51
C LEU A 565 53.79 36.95 15.44
N CYS A 566 52.48 36.95 15.12
CA CYS A 566 51.47 36.08 15.76
C CYS A 566 51.60 34.65 15.19
N SER A 567 52.59 33.90 15.66
CA SER A 567 52.79 32.48 15.36
C SER A 567 53.81 31.92 16.34
N LEU A 568 53.75 30.61 16.60
CA LEU A 568 54.82 29.89 17.30
C LEU A 568 55.98 29.50 16.35
N THR A 569 55.76 29.57 15.04
CA THR A 569 56.73 29.24 13.99
C THR A 569 57.50 30.47 13.54
N ALA A 570 58.82 30.35 13.43
CA ALA A 570 59.69 31.43 12.96
C ALA A 570 59.44 31.80 11.48
N PRO A 571 59.51 33.09 11.11
CA PRO A 571 59.48 33.49 9.70
C PRO A 571 60.79 33.09 9.00
N ALA A 572 60.70 32.78 7.70
CA ALA A 572 61.84 32.30 6.91
C ALA A 572 63.04 33.28 6.95
N GLY A 573 64.26 32.73 7.08
CA GLY A 573 65.49 33.51 7.27
C GLY A 573 65.67 34.08 8.68
N TYR A 574 64.89 33.63 9.67
CA TYR A 574 65.07 33.97 11.07
C TYR A 574 64.97 32.73 11.97
N VAL A 575 65.84 32.63 12.97
CA VAL A 575 65.91 31.56 13.97
C VAL A 575 65.89 32.14 15.40
N ALA A 576 65.83 31.30 16.43
CA ALA A 576 65.80 31.74 17.83
C ALA A 576 67.19 31.82 18.52
N ASN A 577 68.27 31.40 17.83
CA ASN A 577 69.62 31.16 18.34
C ASN A 577 70.66 32.15 17.74
N THR A 578 71.87 32.29 18.32
CA THR A 578 72.70 33.52 18.14
C THR A 578 74.26 33.41 18.16
N SER A 579 74.96 32.66 17.28
CA SER A 579 76.38 32.25 17.59
C SER A 579 77.51 32.16 16.50
N ASP A 580 77.41 32.67 15.26
CA ASP A 580 78.41 32.45 14.16
C ASP A 580 79.70 33.36 14.12
N GLN A 581 80.74 32.97 13.35
CA GLN A 581 82.02 33.66 13.07
C GLN A 581 82.65 33.61 11.62
N ASN A 582 82.16 32.88 10.60
CA ASN A 582 82.74 32.99 9.21
C ASN A 582 81.81 32.55 8.05
N ASP A 583 81.08 33.52 7.51
CA ASP A 583 79.96 33.43 6.57
C ASP A 583 80.31 33.00 5.09
N SER A 584 81.37 32.21 4.81
CA SER A 584 81.77 31.90 3.40
C SER A 584 82.68 30.66 3.15
N ASP A 585 82.75 29.76 4.12
CA ASP A 585 83.33 28.40 4.04
C ASP A 585 82.60 27.61 5.13
N TYR A 586 81.45 27.04 4.78
CA TYR A 586 80.47 26.58 5.78
C TYR A 586 80.97 25.33 6.54
N ASP A 587 81.73 24.45 5.90
CA ASP A 587 82.14 23.15 6.48
C ASP A 587 83.64 22.97 6.75
N ASN A 588 84.48 23.87 6.20
CA ASN A 588 85.94 23.88 6.34
C ASN A 588 86.64 22.67 5.67
N ASP A 589 86.10 22.18 4.56
CA ASP A 589 86.63 21.09 3.71
C ASP A 589 87.96 21.44 3.00
N SER A 590 88.15 22.71 2.60
CA SER A 590 89.21 23.27 1.72
C SER A 590 88.83 23.50 0.25
N ILE A 591 87.59 23.20 -0.17
CA ILE A 591 86.94 23.82 -1.32
C ILE A 591 86.03 24.96 -0.81
N ASN A 592 85.86 26.03 -1.58
CA ASN A 592 85.01 27.16 -1.18
C ASN A 592 83.57 26.95 -1.68
N ASP A 593 82.56 27.34 -0.90
CA ASP A 593 81.12 27.18 -1.17
C ASP A 593 80.67 27.49 -2.61
N ASN A 594 81.36 28.39 -3.31
CA ASN A 594 80.99 28.86 -4.64
C ASN A 594 81.46 27.98 -5.80
N VAL A 595 82.25 26.94 -5.53
CA VAL A 595 82.71 25.92 -6.49
C VAL A 595 82.66 24.50 -5.92
N ASP A 596 82.19 24.35 -4.68
CA ASP A 596 81.99 23.08 -4.01
C ASP A 596 80.59 22.54 -4.30
N ASN A 597 80.49 21.28 -4.75
CA ASN A 597 79.20 20.61 -4.85
C ASN A 597 78.68 20.05 -3.50
N CYS A 598 79.46 20.14 -2.43
CA CYS A 598 79.03 19.93 -1.05
C CYS A 598 79.61 20.95 -0.07
N ALA A 599 79.35 22.23 -0.33
CA ALA A 599 79.77 23.37 0.52
C ALA A 599 79.55 23.20 2.04
N THR A 600 78.65 22.29 2.46
CA THR A 600 78.29 22.05 3.86
C THR A 600 78.77 20.70 4.43
N ILE A 601 79.33 19.78 3.62
CA ILE A 601 79.82 18.46 4.07
C ILE A 601 81.03 17.97 3.23
N SER A 602 82.19 17.85 3.89
CA SER A 602 83.49 17.66 3.24
C SER A 602 83.59 16.50 2.26
N ASN A 603 83.89 16.82 1.00
CA ASN A 603 83.84 15.92 -0.13
C ASN A 603 84.88 16.20 -1.24
N ALA A 604 86.13 16.53 -0.91
CA ALA A 604 87.21 16.86 -1.87
C ALA A 604 87.45 15.97 -3.13
N ASN A 605 86.68 14.90 -3.37
CA ASN A 605 86.59 14.16 -4.64
C ASN A 605 85.57 14.73 -5.66
N GLN A 606 84.59 15.53 -5.21
CA GLN A 606 83.52 16.16 -6.00
C GLN A 606 82.76 15.18 -6.93
N LEU A 607 82.50 13.96 -6.45
CA LEU A 607 81.66 12.99 -7.17
C LEU A 607 80.20 13.48 -7.16
N ASN A 608 79.52 13.29 -8.28
CA ASN A 608 78.08 13.51 -8.46
C ASN A 608 77.63 12.45 -9.51
N THR A 609 76.58 11.67 -9.23
CA THR A 609 76.15 10.51 -10.05
C THR A 609 74.94 10.83 -10.93
N ASP A 610 73.93 11.52 -10.40
CA ASP A 610 72.70 11.96 -11.07
C ASP A 610 72.88 13.21 -11.98
N SER A 611 73.99 13.92 -11.81
CA SER A 611 74.36 15.20 -12.43
C SER A 611 73.55 16.42 -11.97
N ASP A 612 73.09 16.45 -10.70
CA ASP A 612 72.42 17.60 -10.10
C ASP A 612 73.38 18.75 -9.62
N SER A 613 72.98 19.52 -8.61
CA SER A 613 73.79 20.55 -7.94
C SER A 613 74.58 20.10 -6.71
N GLN A 614 74.28 18.95 -6.11
CA GLN A 614 74.93 18.42 -4.91
C GLN A 614 76.07 17.45 -5.30
N GLY A 615 76.65 16.74 -4.35
CA GLY A 615 77.62 15.68 -4.64
C GLY A 615 77.39 14.50 -3.72
N ASN A 616 77.90 13.31 -4.08
CA ASN A 616 77.64 12.02 -3.41
C ASN A 616 78.12 11.90 -1.93
N SER A 617 78.40 13.01 -1.27
CA SER A 617 78.84 13.07 0.14
C SER A 617 78.02 14.06 0.96
N CYS A 618 77.19 14.86 0.31
CA CYS A 618 76.18 15.73 0.94
C CYS A 618 74.79 15.53 0.36
N ASP A 619 74.68 15.02 -0.87
CA ASP A 619 73.45 14.38 -1.27
C ASP A 619 73.23 13.17 -0.36
N ALA A 620 71.96 12.95 -0.04
CA ALA A 620 71.53 11.80 0.73
C ALA A 620 70.97 10.71 -0.17
N ASP A 621 70.74 11.02 -1.45
CA ASP A 621 70.07 10.24 -2.49
C ASP A 621 70.88 10.40 -3.78
N ASP A 622 71.89 9.54 -3.94
CA ASP A 622 72.96 9.64 -4.95
C ASP A 622 72.47 9.52 -6.41
N ASP A 623 71.24 9.07 -6.64
CA ASP A 623 70.63 8.88 -7.97
C ASP A 623 69.30 9.64 -8.18
N ASN A 624 68.79 10.30 -7.13
CA ASN A 624 67.64 11.21 -7.12
C ASN A 624 66.26 10.52 -7.33
N ASP A 625 66.09 9.32 -6.77
CA ASP A 625 64.84 8.55 -6.80
C ASP A 625 63.85 8.91 -5.66
N ASN A 626 64.30 9.74 -4.72
CA ASN A 626 63.68 10.19 -3.46
C ASN A 626 63.83 9.20 -2.28
N VAL A 627 64.75 8.23 -2.34
CA VAL A 627 65.11 7.35 -1.21
C VAL A 627 66.59 7.49 -0.86
N ASN A 628 66.86 7.84 0.41
CA ASN A 628 68.25 8.03 0.83
C ASN A 628 69.08 6.73 0.77
N ASP A 629 70.33 6.82 0.31
CA ASP A 629 71.31 5.74 0.11
C ASP A 629 71.42 4.72 1.25
N VAL A 630 71.25 5.19 2.49
CA VAL A 630 71.34 4.37 3.70
C VAL A 630 70.19 3.36 3.85
N ASN A 631 69.10 3.59 3.14
CA ASN A 631 67.94 2.70 3.03
C ASN A 631 67.80 2.10 1.61
N ASP A 632 68.52 2.66 0.64
CA ASP A 632 68.56 2.21 -0.73
C ASP A 632 69.38 0.91 -0.90
N CYS A 633 68.96 0.02 -1.80
CA CYS A 633 69.72 -1.20 -2.12
C CYS A 633 70.66 -1.05 -3.33
N ALA A 634 70.42 -0.07 -4.21
CA ALA A 634 71.18 0.28 -5.39
C ALA A 634 71.23 1.81 -5.57
N SER A 635 71.83 2.49 -4.59
CA SER A 635 72.04 3.95 -4.45
C SER A 635 72.89 4.63 -5.57
N LEU A 636 72.77 4.17 -6.81
CA LEU A 636 73.39 4.69 -8.03
C LEU A 636 72.52 4.35 -9.29
N ASP A 637 71.28 3.86 -9.12
CA ASP A 637 70.31 3.49 -10.16
C ASP A 637 68.88 3.83 -9.69
N ALA A 638 68.44 5.03 -10.07
CA ALA A 638 67.18 5.71 -9.70
C ALA A 638 65.86 5.04 -10.09
N ASN A 639 65.88 3.73 -10.30
CA ASN A 639 64.74 2.89 -10.56
C ASN A 639 64.56 1.81 -9.47
N ILE A 640 65.50 1.66 -8.51
CA ILE A 640 65.60 0.45 -7.67
C ILE A 640 65.99 0.74 -6.21
N SER A 641 65.24 1.60 -5.52
CA SER A 641 65.50 1.98 -4.12
C SER A 641 65.28 0.93 -3.03
N SER A 642 64.87 -0.30 -3.37
CA SER A 642 64.67 -1.35 -2.37
C SER A 642 64.74 -2.76 -2.94
N ASN A 643 65.13 -3.72 -2.09
CA ASN A 643 65.18 -5.13 -2.46
C ASN A 643 63.78 -5.62 -2.81
N GLN A 644 63.56 -5.94 -4.07
CA GLN A 644 62.32 -6.54 -4.54
C GLN A 644 62.29 -8.00 -4.09
N THR A 645 61.17 -8.44 -3.53
CA THR A 645 60.96 -9.85 -3.18
C THR A 645 60.23 -10.51 -4.34
N TYR A 646 60.80 -11.60 -4.82
CA TYR A 646 60.21 -12.47 -5.84
C TYR A 646 59.81 -13.80 -5.20
N TYR A 647 58.79 -14.44 -5.75
CA TYR A 647 58.10 -15.58 -5.17
C TYR A 647 58.02 -16.70 -6.19
N GLN A 648 58.27 -17.95 -5.81
CA GLN A 648 58.36 -19.04 -6.77
C GLN A 648 56.97 -19.36 -7.34
N ASP A 649 56.86 -19.33 -8.68
CA ASP A 649 55.68 -19.73 -9.45
C ASP A 649 55.95 -21.15 -9.98
N SER A 650 55.18 -22.12 -9.49
CA SER A 650 55.48 -23.56 -9.60
C SER A 650 54.65 -24.27 -10.68
N ASP A 651 53.40 -23.86 -10.87
CA ASP A 651 52.42 -24.40 -11.83
C ASP A 651 52.17 -23.47 -13.03
N GLY A 652 52.47 -22.18 -12.92
CA GLY A 652 52.49 -21.23 -14.03
C GLY A 652 51.25 -20.36 -14.15
N ASP A 653 50.54 -20.10 -13.05
CA ASP A 653 49.35 -19.24 -12.99
C ASP A 653 49.71 -17.74 -13.00
N GLY A 654 50.92 -17.40 -12.52
CA GLY A 654 51.45 -16.03 -12.40
C GLY A 654 51.47 -15.48 -10.97
N LEU A 655 51.05 -16.27 -9.98
CA LEU A 655 51.18 -16.03 -8.55
C LEU A 655 52.38 -16.81 -7.99
N GLY A 656 52.83 -16.48 -6.78
CA GLY A 656 54.06 -17.05 -6.24
C GLY A 656 54.04 -17.34 -4.74
N ASN A 657 54.63 -18.47 -4.37
CA ASN A 657 54.57 -19.03 -3.03
C ASN A 657 55.33 -18.18 -1.98
N THR A 658 54.60 -17.65 -0.99
CA THR A 658 55.15 -16.86 0.13
C THR A 658 56.18 -17.56 1.02
N SER A 659 56.22 -18.90 1.00
CA SER A 659 57.18 -19.72 1.74
C SER A 659 58.49 -19.95 0.96
N VAL A 660 58.54 -19.63 -0.34
CA VAL A 660 59.70 -19.82 -1.20
C VAL A 660 60.03 -18.52 -1.94
N THR A 661 60.73 -17.63 -1.22
CA THR A 661 61.02 -16.26 -1.70
C THR A 661 62.49 -16.05 -2.04
N GLN A 662 62.74 -15.10 -2.94
CA GLN A 662 64.06 -14.61 -3.31
C GLN A 662 64.07 -13.08 -3.36
N ALA A 663 64.67 -12.44 -2.36
CA ALA A 663 64.89 -10.99 -2.36
C ALA A 663 66.13 -10.61 -3.19
N LEU A 664 65.97 -9.65 -4.12
CA LEU A 664 67.02 -9.15 -5.01
C LEU A 664 66.88 -7.64 -5.20
N CYS A 665 68.02 -6.95 -5.19
CA CYS A 665 68.10 -5.57 -5.65
C CYS A 665 68.18 -5.53 -7.19
N SER A 666 67.03 -5.72 -7.84
CA SER A 666 66.84 -5.66 -9.29
C SER A 666 65.35 -5.63 -9.61
N LEU A 667 64.96 -5.00 -10.72
CA LEU A 667 63.61 -5.10 -11.28
C LEU A 667 63.43 -6.30 -12.25
N THR A 668 64.49 -7.09 -12.50
CA THR A 668 64.39 -8.23 -13.43
C THR A 668 63.93 -9.48 -12.70
N VAL A 669 62.70 -9.91 -12.98
CA VAL A 669 62.09 -11.13 -12.44
C VAL A 669 62.95 -12.37 -12.74
N PRO A 670 63.35 -13.18 -11.74
CA PRO A 670 64.03 -14.46 -11.96
C PRO A 670 63.14 -15.47 -12.71
N THR A 671 63.73 -16.33 -13.54
CA THR A 671 62.96 -17.37 -14.26
C THR A 671 62.35 -18.40 -13.29
N GLY A 672 61.04 -18.61 -13.36
CA GLY A 672 60.29 -19.48 -12.43
C GLY A 672 59.89 -18.78 -11.12
N TYR A 673 59.92 -17.45 -11.11
CA TYR A 673 59.45 -16.61 -10.02
C TYR A 673 58.59 -15.48 -10.61
N VAL A 674 57.76 -14.87 -9.77
CA VAL A 674 56.92 -13.71 -10.06
C VAL A 674 57.04 -12.66 -8.94
N THR A 675 56.45 -11.49 -9.13
CA THR A 675 56.37 -10.43 -8.11
C THR A 675 55.13 -10.53 -7.23
N ASP A 676 54.06 -11.14 -7.74
CA ASP A 676 52.84 -11.37 -6.97
C ASP A 676 53.07 -12.54 -6.00
N HIS A 677 52.57 -12.40 -4.77
CA HIS A 677 52.83 -13.34 -3.68
C HIS A 677 51.55 -13.92 -3.09
N SER A 678 50.49 -13.96 -3.90
CA SER A 678 49.14 -14.32 -3.46
C SER A 678 48.81 -15.80 -3.65
N ASP A 679 49.79 -16.62 -4.05
CA ASP A 679 49.65 -18.08 -4.15
C ASP A 679 49.56 -18.69 -2.74
N THR A 680 48.51 -19.49 -2.55
CA THR A 680 48.26 -20.24 -1.32
C THR A 680 48.42 -21.75 -1.48
N ASN A 681 48.58 -22.25 -2.71
CA ASN A 681 48.59 -23.67 -3.08
C ASN A 681 49.19 -23.94 -4.49
N ASP A 682 50.50 -24.20 -4.59
CA ASP A 682 51.26 -24.52 -5.84
C ASP A 682 50.81 -25.78 -6.67
N ASN A 683 49.56 -26.26 -6.55
CA ASN A 683 49.02 -27.41 -7.31
C ASN A 683 47.64 -27.12 -7.91
N ASP A 684 47.25 -25.85 -7.96
CA ASP A 684 45.90 -25.31 -8.10
C ASP A 684 46.02 -24.11 -9.05
N TYR A 685 45.94 -24.42 -10.35
CA TYR A 685 46.40 -23.56 -11.45
C TYR A 685 45.59 -22.26 -11.60
N ASP A 686 44.43 -22.18 -10.95
CA ASP A 686 43.63 -20.97 -10.90
C ASP A 686 43.30 -20.51 -9.46
N ASN A 687 43.91 -21.17 -8.45
CA ASN A 687 43.96 -20.79 -7.04
C ASN A 687 42.56 -20.66 -6.40
N ASP A 688 41.64 -21.55 -6.79
CA ASP A 688 40.25 -21.59 -6.29
C ASP A 688 40.08 -22.44 -5.00
N GLY A 689 41.08 -23.25 -4.67
CA GLY A 689 41.10 -24.24 -3.59
C GLY A 689 41.03 -25.70 -4.04
N SER A 690 40.94 -25.98 -5.35
CA SER A 690 40.84 -27.29 -5.98
C SER A 690 42.20 -27.83 -6.47
N GLU A 691 42.42 -29.15 -6.43
CA GLU A 691 43.62 -29.73 -7.04
C GLU A 691 43.35 -30.02 -8.53
N THR A 692 44.32 -29.70 -9.40
CA THR A 692 44.22 -29.92 -10.86
C THR A 692 43.61 -31.28 -11.24
N GLY A 693 42.46 -31.23 -11.91
CA GLY A 693 41.64 -32.35 -12.35
C GLY A 693 40.55 -32.78 -11.36
N THR A 694 40.16 -31.94 -10.39
CA THR A 694 39.04 -32.21 -9.46
C THR A 694 37.87 -31.22 -9.52
N ASP A 695 38.08 -29.99 -9.96
CA ASP A 695 37.09 -29.06 -10.48
C ASP A 695 36.67 -29.46 -11.92
N CYS A 696 35.92 -28.58 -12.60
CA CYS A 696 35.41 -28.86 -13.94
C CYS A 696 36.06 -28.03 -15.05
N ASN A 697 36.91 -27.05 -14.73
CA ASN A 697 37.56 -26.16 -15.69
C ASN A 697 38.85 -25.54 -15.13
N ASP A 698 39.95 -26.31 -15.16
CA ASP A 698 41.32 -25.99 -14.67
C ASP A 698 42.03 -24.78 -15.36
N ALA A 699 41.29 -23.76 -15.79
CA ALA A 699 41.78 -22.61 -16.53
C ALA A 699 40.97 -21.33 -16.26
N ASP A 700 40.08 -21.35 -15.26
CA ASP A 700 39.22 -20.22 -14.89
C ASP A 700 38.78 -20.35 -13.42
N ALA A 701 39.48 -19.63 -12.54
CA ALA A 701 39.32 -19.59 -11.09
C ALA A 701 37.89 -19.37 -10.59
N ALA A 702 37.02 -18.82 -11.44
CA ALA A 702 35.62 -18.60 -11.13
C ALA A 702 34.76 -19.89 -11.24
N ILE A 703 35.29 -20.99 -11.78
CA ILE A 703 34.53 -22.16 -12.22
C ILE A 703 35.06 -23.49 -11.63
N SER A 704 35.27 -23.48 -10.30
CA SER A 704 35.58 -24.67 -9.48
C SER A 704 34.57 -25.82 -9.59
N SER A 705 33.36 -25.52 -10.05
CA SER A 705 32.25 -26.46 -10.14
C SER A 705 31.19 -26.02 -11.16
N ASN A 706 30.28 -26.92 -11.52
CA ASN A 706 29.17 -26.58 -12.41
C ASN A 706 28.33 -25.44 -11.81
N GLN A 707 28.18 -24.37 -12.57
CA GLN A 707 27.30 -23.24 -12.24
C GLN A 707 25.84 -23.63 -12.44
N THR A 708 24.95 -22.96 -11.73
CA THR A 708 23.49 -23.15 -11.78
C THR A 708 22.85 -22.03 -12.60
N TYR A 709 21.92 -22.39 -13.48
CA TYR A 709 21.15 -21.48 -14.31
C TYR A 709 19.66 -21.75 -14.15
N TYR A 710 18.85 -20.71 -14.30
CA TYR A 710 17.43 -20.61 -13.95
C TYR A 710 16.60 -20.53 -15.22
N ALA A 711 15.48 -21.24 -15.31
CA ALA A 711 14.67 -21.25 -16.52
C ALA A 711 13.98 -19.89 -16.69
N ASP A 712 14.03 -19.36 -17.90
CA ASP A 712 13.37 -18.13 -18.32
C ASP A 712 12.10 -18.57 -19.08
N THR A 713 10.97 -18.65 -18.37
CA THR A 713 9.76 -19.32 -18.84
C THR A 713 8.85 -18.38 -19.63
N ASP A 714 8.68 -17.14 -19.16
CA ASP A 714 7.89 -16.13 -19.88
C ASP A 714 8.69 -15.34 -20.93
N SER A 715 10.03 -15.53 -20.97
CA SER A 715 10.97 -14.98 -21.94
C SER A 715 11.31 -13.50 -21.78
N ASP A 716 11.25 -12.96 -20.56
CA ASP A 716 11.63 -11.57 -20.25
C ASP A 716 13.14 -11.36 -19.95
N THR A 717 13.92 -12.44 -19.85
CA THR A 717 15.37 -12.53 -19.56
C THR A 717 15.79 -12.46 -18.09
N LEU A 718 14.83 -12.49 -17.17
CA LEU A 718 15.01 -12.98 -15.81
C LEU A 718 14.71 -14.49 -15.78
N GLY A 719 15.00 -15.22 -14.68
CA GLY A 719 14.66 -16.65 -14.61
C GLY A 719 14.26 -17.16 -13.23
N ASP A 720 13.39 -18.17 -13.21
CA ASP A 720 12.87 -18.85 -12.02
C ASP A 720 13.96 -19.59 -11.24
N ALA A 721 14.19 -19.10 -10.01
CA ALA A 721 15.06 -19.68 -9.00
C ALA A 721 14.86 -21.20 -8.75
N ASN A 722 13.68 -21.75 -9.05
CA ASN A 722 13.29 -23.12 -8.75
C ASN A 722 13.52 -24.11 -9.91
N ASN A 723 13.54 -23.64 -11.16
CA ASN A 723 13.67 -24.48 -12.34
C ASN A 723 15.11 -24.43 -12.87
N ILE A 724 15.98 -25.27 -12.30
CA ILE A 724 17.43 -25.14 -12.50
C ILE A 724 18.06 -26.21 -13.41
N THR A 725 19.08 -25.77 -14.16
CA THR A 725 20.04 -26.63 -14.86
C THR A 725 21.47 -26.31 -14.38
N THR A 726 22.43 -27.21 -14.63
CA THR A 726 23.83 -26.97 -14.25
C THR A 726 24.82 -27.23 -15.39
N ALA A 727 25.82 -26.36 -15.53
CA ALA A 727 26.82 -26.43 -16.59
C ALA A 727 28.20 -25.93 -16.10
N CYS A 728 29.28 -26.56 -16.57
CA CYS A 728 30.63 -26.05 -16.35
C CYS A 728 30.96 -24.92 -17.34
N SER A 729 30.38 -23.75 -17.08
CA SER A 729 30.57 -22.53 -17.85
C SER A 729 29.98 -21.36 -17.06
N LEU A 730 30.37 -20.12 -17.41
CA LEU A 730 29.68 -18.88 -17.04
C LEU A 730 28.70 -18.39 -18.13
N THR A 731 28.41 -19.20 -19.15
CA THR A 731 27.37 -18.90 -20.16
C THR A 731 26.16 -19.82 -20.02
N ALA A 732 24.97 -19.23 -19.93
CA ALA A 732 23.71 -19.93 -19.73
C ALA A 732 23.29 -20.84 -20.91
N PRO A 733 22.69 -22.02 -20.64
CA PRO A 733 22.05 -22.85 -21.67
C PRO A 733 20.80 -22.20 -22.30
N GLU A 734 20.43 -22.64 -23.50
CA GLU A 734 19.24 -22.12 -24.22
C GLU A 734 17.93 -22.37 -23.41
N GLY A 735 17.18 -21.29 -23.15
CA GLY A 735 15.97 -21.28 -22.31
C GLY A 735 16.23 -21.10 -20.81
N TYR A 736 17.45 -20.70 -20.44
CA TYR A 736 17.86 -20.43 -19.06
C TYR A 736 18.75 -19.16 -19.01
N VAL A 737 18.75 -18.47 -17.87
CA VAL A 737 19.61 -17.32 -17.57
C VAL A 737 20.39 -17.53 -16.26
N ASP A 738 21.41 -16.72 -16.02
CA ASP A 738 22.21 -16.72 -14.78
C ASP A 738 21.59 -15.87 -13.66
N ASN A 739 20.62 -15.02 -14.00
CA ASN A 739 19.96 -14.11 -13.08
C ASN A 739 18.65 -14.72 -12.53
N SER A 740 18.65 -15.12 -11.26
CA SER A 740 17.45 -15.62 -10.57
C SER A 740 16.51 -14.52 -10.04
N ASN A 741 16.74 -13.25 -10.41
CA ASN A 741 15.97 -12.11 -9.89
C ASN A 741 14.63 -11.93 -10.60
N ASP A 742 14.13 -12.98 -11.25
CA ASP A 742 12.74 -13.00 -11.63
C ASP A 742 11.91 -13.19 -10.37
N THR A 743 11.25 -12.13 -9.95
CA THR A 743 10.29 -12.19 -8.85
C THR A 743 8.94 -12.75 -9.31
N ASN A 744 8.71 -12.86 -10.62
CA ASN A 744 7.46 -13.34 -11.21
C ASN A 744 7.62 -13.79 -12.68
N ASP A 745 8.13 -15.01 -12.90
CA ASP A 745 8.36 -15.72 -14.20
C ASP A 745 7.04 -16.08 -14.94
N ALA A 746 6.13 -15.11 -14.93
CA ALA A 746 4.80 -15.09 -15.52
C ALA A 746 4.31 -13.66 -15.85
N ILE A 747 4.98 -12.59 -15.39
CA ILE A 747 4.69 -11.19 -15.74
C ILE A 747 5.90 -10.54 -16.44
N VAL A 748 5.88 -10.65 -17.77
CA VAL A 748 6.79 -9.96 -18.69
C VAL A 748 6.88 -8.46 -18.38
N ASN A 749 8.10 -7.98 -18.08
CA ASN A 749 8.43 -6.55 -18.09
C ASN A 749 7.96 -5.90 -19.42
N ASN A 750 7.00 -4.98 -19.33
CA ASN A 750 6.25 -4.48 -20.49
C ASN A 750 6.52 -3.02 -20.88
N GLY A 751 7.40 -2.30 -20.18
CA GLY A 751 7.75 -0.92 -20.55
C GLY A 751 6.76 0.15 -20.05
N VAL A 752 6.15 -0.03 -18.87
CA VAL A 752 5.26 0.97 -18.24
C VAL A 752 5.55 1.11 -16.75
N GLU A 753 6.09 2.26 -16.36
CA GLU A 753 6.22 2.62 -14.94
C GLU A 753 4.87 2.99 -14.26
N ILE A 754 4.64 2.44 -13.06
CA ILE A 754 3.53 2.76 -12.17
C ILE A 754 3.95 3.91 -11.25
N ALA A 755 3.25 5.04 -11.34
CA ALA A 755 3.65 6.22 -10.58
C ALA A 755 3.20 6.14 -9.11
N GLY A 756 4.05 5.58 -8.24
CA GLY A 756 3.94 5.61 -6.78
C GLY A 756 4.00 4.25 -6.09
N ASP A 757 4.38 3.18 -6.78
CA ASP A 757 4.51 1.84 -6.18
C ASP A 757 5.92 1.53 -5.64
N GLY A 758 6.91 2.36 -5.96
CA GLY A 758 8.28 2.23 -5.48
C GLY A 758 9.08 1.10 -6.14
N VAL A 759 8.56 0.49 -7.20
CA VAL A 759 9.21 -0.56 -8.00
C VAL A 759 9.49 -0.01 -9.39
N ASP A 760 10.73 -0.08 -9.82
CA ASP A 760 11.17 0.18 -11.20
C ASP A 760 10.56 -0.90 -12.13
N ASN A 761 9.28 -0.75 -12.49
CA ASN A 761 8.49 -1.79 -13.17
C ASN A 761 8.90 -1.93 -14.64
N ASP A 762 9.39 -0.85 -15.24
CA ASP A 762 9.93 -0.87 -16.60
C ASP A 762 11.46 -0.99 -16.67
N PHE A 763 12.13 -0.99 -15.51
CA PHE A 763 13.56 -1.24 -15.32
C PHE A 763 14.46 -0.19 -16.02
N ASP A 764 14.01 1.07 -16.10
CA ASP A 764 14.75 2.23 -16.63
C ASP A 764 15.69 2.88 -15.58
N GLY A 765 15.44 2.63 -14.29
CA GLY A 765 16.31 3.01 -13.18
C GLY A 765 15.95 4.33 -12.49
N GLU A 766 14.96 5.06 -13.01
CA GLU A 766 14.14 5.94 -12.18
C GLU A 766 13.00 5.10 -11.53
N VAL A 767 12.25 5.69 -10.61
CA VAL A 767 11.12 5.04 -9.95
C VAL A 767 9.99 6.05 -9.84
N ASP A 768 8.76 5.63 -10.14
CA ASP A 768 7.52 6.40 -10.06
C ASP A 768 7.42 7.64 -11.01
N GLU A 769 8.17 7.72 -12.11
CA GLU A 769 8.15 8.91 -12.97
C GLU A 769 6.97 8.96 -13.97
N VAL A 770 6.98 9.98 -14.84
CA VAL A 770 5.86 10.23 -15.76
C VAL A 770 6.24 9.80 -17.16
N ASN A 771 5.67 8.68 -17.60
CA ASN A 771 5.69 8.17 -18.96
C ASN A 771 5.42 9.28 -20.01
N THR A 772 6.30 9.44 -21.02
CA THR A 772 6.13 10.43 -22.09
C THR A 772 6.34 9.86 -23.50
N ILE A 773 5.37 10.10 -24.40
CA ILE A 773 5.48 9.69 -25.81
C ILE A 773 5.63 10.93 -26.70
N ALA A 774 6.78 11.09 -27.34
CA ALA A 774 7.19 12.29 -28.07
C ALA A 774 6.28 12.76 -29.24
N ASN A 775 5.31 11.95 -29.69
CA ASN A 775 4.33 12.30 -30.72
C ASN A 775 2.88 11.93 -30.37
N ASN A 776 2.58 11.62 -29.10
CA ASN A 776 1.44 10.81 -28.64
C ASN A 776 1.49 9.36 -29.18
N GLY A 777 0.87 8.43 -28.45
CA GLY A 777 0.85 7.01 -28.76
C GLY A 777 -0.20 6.29 -27.90
N LEU A 778 -0.43 5.01 -28.18
CA LEU A 778 -1.34 4.17 -27.40
C LEU A 778 -0.70 3.81 -26.06
N HIS A 779 -1.46 3.85 -24.98
CA HIS A 779 -1.09 3.17 -23.74
C HIS A 779 -0.99 1.65 -23.97
N PRO A 780 0.04 0.94 -23.46
CA PRO A 780 0.17 -0.50 -23.67
C PRO A 780 -1.05 -1.30 -23.19
N GLN A 781 -1.52 -1.08 -21.95
CA GLN A 781 -2.73 -1.70 -21.41
C GLN A 781 -4.04 -1.08 -21.96
N TYR A 782 -4.23 0.24 -21.81
CA TYR A 782 -5.53 0.90 -22.05
C TYR A 782 -5.78 1.42 -23.48
N GLY A 783 -4.78 1.40 -24.36
CA GLY A 783 -4.88 1.99 -25.70
C GLY A 783 -5.93 1.33 -26.62
N GLY A 784 -6.40 0.14 -26.25
CA GLY A 784 -7.42 -0.63 -26.97
C GLY A 784 -8.88 -0.37 -26.59
N TYR A 785 -9.16 0.26 -25.44
CA TYR A 785 -10.53 0.45 -24.94
C TYR A 785 -11.37 1.44 -25.78
N ASP A 786 -12.70 1.29 -25.80
CA ASP A 786 -13.59 2.24 -26.50
C ASP A 786 -13.77 3.52 -25.67
N PRO A 787 -13.26 4.69 -26.10
CA PRO A 787 -13.45 5.96 -25.38
C PRO A 787 -14.90 6.46 -25.34
N ALA A 788 -15.87 5.77 -25.95
CA ALA A 788 -17.30 6.04 -25.75
C ALA A 788 -17.84 5.49 -24.43
N ASP A 789 -17.16 4.49 -23.87
CA ASP A 789 -17.46 3.91 -22.58
C ASP A 789 -17.24 4.95 -21.46
N GLN A 790 -18.10 4.91 -20.45
CA GLN A 790 -18.05 5.83 -19.30
C GLN A 790 -17.50 5.12 -18.07
N ASP A 791 -17.69 3.81 -17.97
CA ASP A 791 -17.42 3.03 -16.79
C ASP A 791 -15.94 2.62 -16.84
N VAL A 792 -15.48 2.18 -18.02
CA VAL A 792 -14.04 2.09 -18.36
C VAL A 792 -13.33 3.47 -18.29
N TYR A 793 -14.05 4.59 -18.43
CA TYR A 793 -13.44 5.92 -18.23
C TYR A 793 -13.27 6.30 -16.77
N ASN A 794 -14.27 6.03 -15.94
CA ASN A 794 -14.19 6.36 -14.52
C ASN A 794 -13.21 5.40 -13.82
N ALA A 795 -13.21 4.11 -14.17
CA ALA A 795 -12.28 3.12 -13.65
C ALA A 795 -10.84 3.36 -14.14
N ALA A 796 -10.62 3.39 -15.46
CA ALA A 796 -9.26 3.46 -15.97
C ALA A 796 -8.63 4.86 -15.92
N VAL A 797 -9.33 5.94 -15.55
CA VAL A 797 -8.78 7.31 -15.59
C VAL A 797 -9.11 8.14 -14.35
N LEU A 798 -8.17 8.11 -13.39
CA LEU A 798 -8.20 8.93 -12.18
C LEU A 798 -8.20 10.44 -12.48
N SER A 799 -7.38 10.92 -13.43
CA SER A 799 -7.20 12.38 -13.61
C SER A 799 -6.87 12.84 -15.03
N VAL A 800 -7.28 14.08 -15.36
CA VAL A 800 -6.89 14.76 -16.61
C VAL A 800 -6.55 16.24 -16.36
N ALA A 801 -5.26 16.54 -16.21
CA ALA A 801 -4.76 17.90 -15.99
C ALA A 801 -4.48 18.66 -17.31
N SER A 802 -4.79 19.97 -17.36
CA SER A 802 -4.42 20.84 -18.48
C SER A 802 -3.12 21.59 -18.20
N LEU A 803 -2.07 21.26 -18.95
CA LEU A 803 -0.75 21.88 -18.82
C LEU A 803 -0.57 23.11 -19.74
N GLU A 804 0.57 23.79 -19.62
CA GLU A 804 0.98 24.84 -20.55
C GLU A 804 1.34 24.26 -21.92
N ASN A 805 1.74 25.11 -22.87
CA ASN A 805 2.16 24.75 -24.24
C ASN A 805 1.18 23.89 -25.08
N GLY A 806 -0.04 23.65 -24.59
CA GLY A 806 -1.05 22.83 -25.26
C GLY A 806 -0.97 21.34 -24.95
N GLN A 807 -0.41 20.95 -23.81
CA GLN A 807 -0.31 19.56 -23.33
C GLN A 807 -1.38 19.22 -22.27
N ILE A 808 -1.61 17.93 -22.06
CA ILE A 808 -2.36 17.35 -20.95
C ILE A 808 -1.51 16.28 -20.25
N LEU A 809 -1.80 16.03 -18.97
CA LEU A 809 -1.35 14.85 -18.24
C LEU A 809 -2.60 14.03 -17.93
N VAL A 810 -2.51 12.71 -18.09
CA VAL A 810 -3.54 11.73 -17.77
C VAL A 810 -2.95 10.78 -16.73
N THR A 811 -3.68 10.54 -15.64
CA THR A 811 -3.37 9.52 -14.64
C THR A 811 -4.38 8.40 -14.83
N TYR A 812 -3.92 7.16 -14.99
CA TYR A 812 -4.79 6.01 -15.20
C TYR A 812 -5.05 5.24 -13.91
N GLY A 813 -5.86 4.18 -13.98
CA GLY A 813 -6.33 3.40 -12.82
C GLY A 813 -5.24 2.54 -12.17
N ASP A 814 -4.29 2.05 -12.97
CA ASP A 814 -3.01 1.46 -12.55
C ASP A 814 -2.01 2.49 -11.97
N ASN A 815 -2.46 3.71 -11.64
CA ASN A 815 -1.65 4.88 -11.27
C ASN A 815 -0.60 5.35 -12.30
N SER A 816 -0.39 4.66 -13.42
CA SER A 816 0.54 5.08 -14.48
C SER A 816 0.17 6.48 -15.00
N GLN A 817 1.19 7.30 -15.26
CA GLN A 817 1.01 8.71 -15.63
C GLN A 817 1.54 9.02 -17.02
N TYR A 818 0.66 9.37 -17.95
CA TYR A 818 1.03 9.67 -19.34
C TYR A 818 0.79 11.12 -19.74
N GLN A 819 1.82 11.76 -20.29
CA GLN A 819 1.73 13.12 -20.81
C GLN A 819 1.54 13.17 -22.35
N TYR A 820 0.48 13.85 -22.81
CA TYR A 820 0.15 13.98 -24.25
C TYR A 820 0.13 15.44 -24.74
N THR A 821 0.53 15.65 -26.00
CA THR A 821 0.51 16.95 -26.68
C THR A 821 -0.74 17.11 -27.55
N VAL A 822 -1.63 18.04 -27.20
CA VAL A 822 -2.92 18.25 -27.88
C VAL A 822 -2.89 19.39 -28.90
N PHE A 823 -2.10 20.44 -28.66
CA PHE A 823 -1.81 21.46 -29.65
C PHE A 823 -0.34 21.87 -29.54
N GLU A 824 0.44 21.65 -30.59
CA GLU A 824 1.81 22.19 -30.70
C GLU A 824 1.81 23.73 -30.69
N VAL A 825 1.91 24.36 -29.51
CA VAL A 825 1.98 25.82 -29.37
C VAL A 825 2.82 26.26 -28.19
N SER A 826 3.91 26.99 -28.45
CA SER A 826 4.62 27.68 -27.36
C SER A 826 3.75 28.82 -26.79
N THR A 827 3.24 28.63 -25.56
CA THR A 827 2.41 29.61 -24.85
C THR A 827 2.29 29.28 -23.35
N THR A 828 2.52 30.29 -22.51
CA THR A 828 2.30 30.25 -21.05
C THR A 828 0.82 30.38 -20.67
N LYS A 829 -0.03 29.58 -21.32
CA LYS A 829 -1.47 29.54 -21.09
C LYS A 829 -1.96 28.13 -21.25
N THR A 830 -2.45 27.58 -20.15
CA THR A 830 -3.16 26.32 -20.13
C THR A 830 -4.37 26.32 -21.07
N MET A 831 -4.68 25.12 -21.56
CA MET A 831 -5.93 24.84 -22.25
C MET A 831 -7.13 24.96 -21.31
N LYS A 832 -8.32 24.82 -21.87
CA LYS A 832 -9.50 24.46 -21.07
C LYS A 832 -10.07 23.17 -21.60
N THR A 833 -10.02 22.13 -20.78
CA THR A 833 -10.61 20.82 -21.03
C THR A 833 -12.00 20.73 -20.38
N LEU A 834 -12.74 19.67 -20.76
CA LEU A 834 -13.98 19.23 -20.15
C LEU A 834 -14.25 17.79 -20.63
N ASN A 835 -14.41 16.86 -19.70
CA ASN A 835 -14.73 15.46 -19.99
C ASN A 835 -16.12 15.40 -20.65
N TYR A 836 -16.25 14.70 -21.77
CA TYR A 836 -17.50 14.63 -22.51
C TYR A 836 -18.38 13.52 -21.95
N ASN A 837 -19.24 13.91 -21.00
CA ASN A 837 -20.15 13.01 -20.28
C ASN A 837 -19.40 11.94 -19.46
N SER A 838 -18.20 12.23 -18.96
CA SER A 838 -17.40 11.25 -18.22
C SER A 838 -17.10 9.98 -19.03
N SER A 839 -16.79 10.14 -20.32
CA SER A 839 -16.24 9.07 -21.18
C SER A 839 -14.84 9.47 -21.66
N GLY A 840 -14.09 8.52 -22.24
CA GLY A 840 -12.75 8.67 -22.84
C GLY A 840 -12.56 9.81 -23.84
N TYR A 841 -13.63 10.52 -24.19
CA TYR A 841 -13.60 11.73 -24.98
C TYR A 841 -13.41 13.02 -24.17
N LEU A 842 -12.26 13.68 -24.35
CA LEU A 842 -11.97 15.01 -23.79
C LEU A 842 -12.25 16.13 -24.80
N ILE A 843 -12.88 17.22 -24.35
CA ILE A 843 -13.09 18.43 -25.17
C ILE A 843 -12.10 19.53 -24.78
N ALA A 844 -11.03 19.70 -25.55
CA ALA A 844 -10.05 20.76 -25.32
C ALA A 844 -10.30 22.04 -26.15
N LEU A 845 -10.14 23.19 -25.50
CA LEU A 845 -10.09 24.50 -26.12
C LEU A 845 -8.63 24.98 -26.25
N HIS A 846 -8.22 25.24 -27.49
CA HIS A 846 -6.90 25.80 -27.82
C HIS A 846 -6.64 27.13 -27.05
N PRO A 847 -5.44 27.37 -26.47
CA PRO A 847 -5.20 28.53 -25.58
C PRO A 847 -5.44 29.93 -26.18
N ASN A 848 -5.54 30.06 -27.51
CA ASN A 848 -5.89 31.31 -28.19
C ASN A 848 -7.40 31.51 -28.44
N GLY A 849 -8.23 30.55 -28.04
CA GLY A 849 -9.69 30.56 -28.16
C GLY A 849 -10.25 30.46 -29.60
N LYS A 850 -9.43 30.11 -30.61
CA LYS A 850 -9.87 30.00 -32.00
C LYS A 850 -10.40 28.63 -32.42
N LYS A 851 -9.87 27.55 -31.82
CA LYS A 851 -10.23 26.15 -32.13
C LYS A 851 -10.74 25.44 -30.87
N ILE A 852 -11.61 24.45 -31.06
CA ILE A 852 -12.01 23.46 -30.05
C ILE A 852 -11.83 22.07 -30.68
N SER A 853 -11.42 21.08 -29.90
CA SER A 853 -11.16 19.71 -30.36
C SER A 853 -11.86 18.67 -29.49
N LEU A 854 -12.11 17.48 -30.04
CA LEU A 854 -12.46 16.25 -29.33
C LEU A 854 -11.24 15.31 -29.43
N ILE A 855 -10.85 14.69 -28.32
CA ILE A 855 -9.62 13.90 -28.15
C ILE A 855 -9.98 12.59 -27.45
N ASN A 856 -9.38 11.46 -27.84
CA ASN A 856 -9.35 10.24 -27.01
C ASN A 856 -8.17 10.37 -26.04
N ILE A 857 -8.40 10.16 -24.75
CA ILE A 857 -7.35 10.32 -23.74
C ILE A 857 -6.39 9.14 -23.65
N TYR A 858 -6.84 7.89 -23.87
CA TYR A 858 -6.00 6.67 -23.83
C TYR A 858 -4.90 6.63 -24.91
N SER A 859 -4.94 7.54 -25.87
CA SER A 859 -4.03 7.61 -27.02
C SER A 859 -3.55 9.03 -27.38
N GLY A 860 -4.11 10.06 -26.74
CA GLY A 860 -3.95 11.46 -27.14
C GLY A 860 -4.46 11.81 -28.56
N GLU A 861 -5.19 10.92 -29.27
CA GLU A 861 -5.58 11.16 -30.67
C GLU A 861 -6.70 12.22 -30.82
N ILE A 862 -6.60 13.11 -31.81
CA ILE A 862 -7.54 14.22 -32.04
C ILE A 862 -8.59 13.88 -33.12
N TYR A 863 -9.71 13.30 -32.70
CA TYR A 863 -10.80 12.83 -33.57
C TYR A 863 -11.45 13.95 -34.42
N SER A 864 -11.56 15.18 -33.89
CA SER A 864 -12.24 16.27 -34.60
C SER A 864 -11.88 17.65 -34.09
N THR A 865 -11.52 18.58 -35.00
CA THR A 865 -11.21 19.97 -34.66
C THR A 865 -12.17 20.95 -35.35
N LYS A 866 -12.76 21.88 -34.58
CA LYS A 866 -13.62 22.97 -35.11
C LYS A 866 -13.07 24.37 -34.83
N THR A 867 -12.89 25.15 -35.90
CA THR A 867 -12.57 26.58 -35.79
C THR A 867 -13.82 27.40 -35.41
N LEU A 868 -13.79 28.04 -34.24
CA LEU A 868 -14.84 28.92 -33.70
C LEU A 868 -14.83 30.32 -34.35
N SER A 869 -13.67 30.80 -34.81
CA SER A 869 -13.51 32.01 -35.62
C SER A 869 -12.16 32.02 -36.32
N LYS A 870 -12.14 32.21 -37.66
CA LYS A 870 -10.89 32.35 -38.43
C LYS A 870 -10.21 33.70 -38.13
N ASP A 871 -10.99 34.78 -38.20
CA ASP A 871 -10.48 36.16 -38.35
C ASP A 871 -10.44 36.99 -37.05
N LYS A 872 -11.00 36.50 -35.93
CA LYS A 872 -11.08 37.25 -34.66
C LYS A 872 -10.68 36.37 -33.47
N LYS A 873 -9.86 36.94 -32.56
CA LYS A 873 -9.46 36.31 -31.29
C LYS A 873 -10.55 36.54 -30.23
N TYR A 874 -10.86 35.50 -29.43
CA TYR A 874 -11.61 35.65 -28.17
C TYR A 874 -10.60 35.79 -27.02
N LYS A 875 -10.99 36.39 -25.89
CA LYS A 875 -10.14 36.41 -24.67
C LYS A 875 -10.35 35.08 -23.91
N ASN A 876 -9.33 34.49 -23.27
CA ASN A 876 -9.50 33.19 -22.60
C ASN A 876 -10.62 33.24 -21.53
N ASN A 877 -10.62 34.29 -20.69
CA ASN A 877 -11.65 34.53 -19.67
C ASN A 877 -13.00 35.03 -20.25
N SER A 878 -13.12 35.15 -21.57
CA SER A 878 -14.36 35.47 -22.27
C SER A 878 -15.08 34.25 -22.84
N LEU A 879 -14.61 33.04 -22.54
CA LEU A 879 -15.13 31.77 -23.01
C LEU A 879 -15.41 30.83 -21.82
N LYS A 880 -16.65 30.33 -21.76
CA LYS A 880 -17.10 29.32 -20.81
C LYS A 880 -17.82 28.19 -21.56
N ILE A 881 -17.44 26.96 -21.25
CA ILE A 881 -17.93 25.72 -21.85
C ILE A 881 -18.51 24.89 -20.70
N LYS A 882 -19.70 24.29 -20.87
CA LYS A 882 -20.24 23.25 -19.98
C LYS A 882 -21.31 22.43 -20.70
N THR A 883 -21.43 21.16 -20.37
CA THR A 883 -22.48 20.25 -20.84
C THR A 883 -23.85 20.64 -20.27
N VAL A 884 -24.90 20.45 -21.06
CA VAL A 884 -26.30 20.85 -20.80
C VAL A 884 -27.27 19.91 -21.54
N ARG A 885 -28.21 19.29 -20.81
CA ARG A 885 -29.30 18.42 -21.31
C ARG A 885 -28.89 17.37 -22.36
N ASP A 886 -28.84 16.10 -21.94
CA ASP A 886 -28.71 14.95 -22.83
C ASP A 886 -27.47 15.11 -23.73
N GLN A 887 -26.31 15.22 -23.05
CA GLN A 887 -24.96 15.18 -23.60
C GLN A 887 -24.64 16.23 -24.70
N LYS A 888 -25.07 17.49 -24.52
CA LYS A 888 -24.80 18.57 -25.51
C LYS A 888 -24.09 19.75 -24.85
N VAL A 889 -23.33 20.53 -25.63
CA VAL A 889 -22.41 21.53 -25.06
C VAL A 889 -22.90 22.96 -25.28
N ALA A 890 -22.93 23.73 -24.20
CA ALA A 890 -23.13 25.17 -24.22
C ALA A 890 -21.78 25.90 -24.29
N ILE A 891 -21.63 26.76 -25.30
CA ILE A 891 -20.45 27.60 -25.51
C ILE A 891 -20.88 29.07 -25.39
N VAL A 892 -20.51 29.70 -24.27
CA VAL A 892 -20.67 31.15 -24.05
C VAL A 892 -19.36 31.83 -24.46
N THR A 893 -19.40 32.74 -25.41
CA THR A 893 -18.25 33.59 -25.80
C THR A 893 -18.60 35.06 -25.66
N SER A 894 -17.63 35.93 -25.37
CA SER A 894 -17.77 37.38 -25.65
C SER A 894 -16.62 37.89 -26.50
N LYS A 895 -16.96 38.65 -27.56
CA LYS A 895 -15.96 39.16 -28.50
C LYS A 895 -15.21 40.33 -27.88
N ALA A 896 -13.87 40.22 -27.88
CA ALA A 896 -12.95 41.16 -27.26
C ALA A 896 -13.17 42.63 -27.65
N THR A 897 -13.63 42.88 -28.88
CA THR A 897 -13.73 44.20 -29.53
C THR A 897 -15.15 44.74 -29.67
N ASP A 898 -16.18 43.89 -29.64
CA ASP A 898 -17.50 44.23 -30.23
C ASP A 898 -18.63 44.43 -29.19
N ASN A 899 -18.35 44.35 -27.88
CA ASN A 899 -19.36 44.37 -26.79
C ASN A 899 -20.50 43.34 -26.95
N LYS A 900 -20.23 42.27 -27.71
CA LYS A 900 -21.20 41.24 -28.06
C LYS A 900 -20.86 39.92 -27.38
N VAL A 901 -21.81 39.39 -26.63
CA VAL A 901 -21.79 38.04 -26.07
C VAL A 901 -22.57 37.14 -27.02
N ARG A 902 -21.96 36.03 -27.45
CA ARG A 902 -22.59 35.01 -28.26
C ARG A 902 -22.68 33.72 -27.44
N LEU A 903 -23.91 33.34 -27.14
CA LEU A 903 -24.24 32.05 -26.55
C LEU A 903 -24.60 31.09 -27.70
N SER A 904 -23.93 29.95 -27.78
CA SER A 904 -24.22 28.91 -28.78
C SER A 904 -24.43 27.56 -28.10
N LEU A 905 -25.38 26.80 -28.62
CA LEU A 905 -25.63 25.41 -28.26
C LEU A 905 -25.17 24.50 -29.40
N VAL A 906 -24.33 23.52 -29.08
CA VAL A 906 -23.71 22.59 -30.02
C VAL A 906 -24.06 21.16 -29.60
N LYS A 907 -24.60 20.35 -30.53
CA LYS A 907 -24.71 18.90 -30.32
C LYS A 907 -23.42 18.26 -30.86
N ILE A 908 -22.85 17.38 -30.07
CA ILE A 908 -21.76 16.48 -30.46
C ILE A 908 -22.39 15.18 -30.96
N LYS A 909 -21.68 14.49 -31.85
CA LYS A 909 -21.99 13.14 -32.31
C LYS A 909 -20.66 12.39 -32.41
N ILE A 910 -20.46 11.41 -31.53
CA ILE A 910 -19.25 10.57 -31.48
C ILE A 910 -19.15 9.81 -32.80
N ALA A 911 -20.09 8.92 -33.12
CA ALA A 911 -20.12 8.11 -34.36
C ALA A 911 -20.14 8.89 -35.71
N GLU A 912 -20.14 10.22 -35.71
CA GLU A 912 -19.98 11.06 -36.92
C GLU A 912 -18.76 12.02 -36.83
N ASN A 913 -17.87 11.84 -35.83
CA ASN A 913 -16.72 12.68 -35.49
C ASN A 913 -16.97 14.19 -35.67
N SER A 914 -18.15 14.70 -35.24
CA SER A 914 -18.58 16.06 -35.63
C SER A 914 -19.33 16.91 -34.60
N PHE A 915 -18.93 18.18 -34.55
CA PHE A 915 -19.61 19.26 -33.82
C PHE A 915 -20.70 19.93 -34.69
N LYS A 916 -21.98 19.66 -34.41
CA LYS A 916 -23.13 20.25 -35.12
C LYS A 916 -23.84 21.30 -34.26
N LYS A 917 -23.63 22.58 -34.59
CA LYS A 917 -24.32 23.71 -33.95
C LYS A 917 -25.84 23.61 -34.13
N LYS A 918 -26.59 23.74 -33.03
CA LYS A 918 -28.06 23.62 -32.98
C LYS A 918 -28.77 24.97 -32.80
N SER A 919 -28.32 25.80 -31.87
CA SER A 919 -28.92 27.11 -31.61
C SER A 919 -27.85 28.16 -31.28
N SER A 920 -28.17 29.45 -31.42
CA SER A 920 -27.35 30.52 -30.82
C SER A 920 -28.08 31.85 -30.74
N VAL A 921 -27.83 32.59 -29.66
CA VAL A 921 -28.25 33.98 -29.48
C VAL A 921 -27.01 34.87 -29.45
N THR A 922 -27.09 36.06 -30.03
CA THR A 922 -26.04 37.10 -29.92
C THR A 922 -26.63 38.35 -29.27
N LEU A 923 -26.03 38.76 -28.16
CA LEU A 923 -26.48 39.88 -27.33
C LEU A 923 -25.45 40.99 -27.37
N THR A 924 -25.90 42.22 -27.58
CA THR A 924 -25.05 43.42 -27.46
C THR A 924 -25.28 44.03 -26.08
N ASN A 925 -24.54 43.58 -25.07
CA ASN A 925 -24.67 44.07 -23.70
C ASN A 925 -23.31 44.11 -23.00
N LYS A 926 -22.80 45.33 -22.75
CA LYS A 926 -21.47 45.57 -22.13
C LYS A 926 -21.34 45.04 -20.70
N LYS A 927 -22.46 44.80 -20.01
CA LYS A 927 -22.46 44.41 -18.59
C LYS A 927 -22.19 42.92 -18.38
N VAL A 928 -22.51 42.07 -19.36
CA VAL A 928 -22.38 40.61 -19.22
C VAL A 928 -20.92 40.19 -19.05
N LYS A 929 -20.66 39.35 -18.05
CA LYS A 929 -19.37 38.71 -17.76
C LYS A 929 -19.51 37.19 -17.96
N VAL A 930 -18.65 36.62 -18.79
CA VAL A 930 -18.80 35.23 -19.27
C VAL A 930 -18.31 34.25 -18.21
N ASP A 931 -17.21 34.57 -17.54
CA ASP A 931 -16.72 33.91 -16.33
C ASP A 931 -17.83 33.81 -15.25
N LYS A 932 -18.52 34.92 -14.95
CA LYS A 932 -19.60 34.98 -13.96
C LYS A 932 -20.94 34.40 -14.44
N THR A 933 -21.09 34.04 -15.72
CA THR A 933 -22.31 33.41 -16.23
C THR A 933 -22.49 32.03 -15.59
N LYS A 934 -23.69 31.75 -15.05
CA LYS A 934 -24.04 30.41 -14.55
C LYS A 934 -24.71 29.62 -15.68
N ILE A 935 -24.12 28.48 -16.03
CA ILE A 935 -24.70 27.49 -16.95
C ILE A 935 -25.19 26.34 -16.06
N LYS A 936 -26.49 26.09 -16.06
CA LYS A 936 -27.14 24.92 -15.44
C LYS A 936 -27.67 24.01 -16.56
N THR A 937 -27.92 22.74 -16.24
CA THR A 937 -28.44 21.72 -17.16
C THR A 937 -29.59 22.21 -18.04
N LYS A 938 -30.58 22.88 -17.44
CA LYS A 938 -31.82 23.33 -18.11
C LYS A 938 -31.92 24.87 -18.31
N GLU A 939 -30.99 25.67 -17.78
CA GLU A 939 -31.03 27.15 -17.83
C GLU A 939 -29.64 27.81 -17.91
N ILE A 940 -29.52 28.90 -18.66
CA ILE A 940 -28.28 29.69 -18.79
C ILE A 940 -28.53 31.13 -18.34
N ILE A 941 -27.88 31.53 -17.24
CA ILE A 941 -28.08 32.81 -16.57
C ILE A 941 -26.86 33.70 -16.81
N LEU A 942 -27.01 34.66 -17.73
CA LEU A 942 -26.01 35.67 -18.01
C LEU A 942 -25.96 36.68 -16.85
N ARG A 943 -24.77 36.88 -16.29
CA ARG A 943 -24.56 37.73 -15.11
C ARG A 943 -23.64 38.91 -15.40
N ASP A 944 -23.73 39.95 -14.59
CA ASP A 944 -22.77 41.06 -14.63
C ASP A 944 -21.54 40.84 -13.73
N LYS A 945 -20.68 41.85 -13.65
CA LYS A 945 -19.45 41.81 -12.82
C LYS A 945 -19.70 41.65 -11.32
N ASN A 946 -20.90 41.98 -10.83
CA ASN A 946 -21.31 41.85 -9.43
C ASN A 946 -22.15 40.57 -9.25
N SER A 947 -22.04 39.59 -10.15
CA SER A 947 -22.83 38.35 -10.18
C SER A 947 -24.36 38.54 -10.30
N LYS A 948 -24.84 39.77 -10.59
CA LYS A 948 -26.28 40.03 -10.74
C LYS A 948 -26.80 39.42 -12.04
N ASN A 949 -27.93 38.71 -11.96
CA ASN A 949 -28.61 38.16 -13.13
C ASN A 949 -29.04 39.30 -14.08
N LEU A 950 -28.64 39.22 -15.35
CA LEU A 950 -29.00 40.18 -16.40
C LEU A 950 -30.04 39.63 -17.37
N LYS A 951 -29.90 38.35 -17.75
CA LYS A 951 -30.83 37.61 -18.63
C LYS A 951 -30.75 36.12 -18.33
N THR A 952 -31.87 35.43 -18.44
CA THR A 952 -31.94 33.96 -18.32
C THR A 952 -32.48 33.37 -19.62
N TYR A 953 -31.86 32.29 -20.08
CA TYR A 953 -32.32 31.49 -21.21
C TYR A 953 -32.66 30.09 -20.74
N LYS A 954 -33.90 29.65 -20.94
CA LYS A 954 -34.26 28.23 -20.78
C LYS A 954 -33.73 27.45 -21.97
N VAL A 955 -33.10 26.31 -21.70
CA VAL A 955 -32.78 25.30 -22.71
C VAL A 955 -33.99 24.36 -22.80
N THR A 956 -34.65 24.33 -23.96
CA THR A 956 -35.80 23.45 -24.22
C THR A 956 -35.37 22.00 -24.45
N GLU A 957 -36.28 21.01 -24.38
CA GLU A 957 -35.97 19.62 -24.80
C GLU A 957 -35.46 19.56 -26.24
N LYS A 958 -35.99 20.41 -27.14
CA LYS A 958 -35.53 20.52 -28.54
C LYS A 958 -34.15 21.19 -28.68
N PHE A 959 -33.48 21.49 -27.58
CA PHE A 959 -32.16 22.11 -27.48
C PHE A 959 -32.08 23.50 -28.14
N GLU A 960 -33.15 24.27 -27.99
CA GLU A 960 -33.25 25.67 -28.39
C GLU A 960 -33.12 26.59 -27.18
N LEU A 961 -32.49 27.75 -27.38
CA LEU A 961 -32.45 28.83 -26.39
C LEU A 961 -33.73 29.66 -26.48
N LYS A 962 -34.52 29.72 -25.41
CA LYS A 962 -35.64 30.66 -25.28
C LYS A 962 -35.40 31.58 -24.09
N GLU A 963 -35.51 32.89 -24.29
CA GLU A 963 -35.39 33.86 -23.20
C GLU A 963 -36.57 33.66 -22.23
N LYS A 964 -36.28 33.73 -20.92
CA LYS A 964 -37.25 33.54 -19.82
C LYS A 964 -37.74 34.89 -19.32
#